data_AF-A0A8K0BP74-F1
#
_entry.id   AF-A0A8K0BP74-F1
#
_cell.length_a   1.000
_cell.length_b   1.000
_cell.length_c   1.000
_cell.angle_alpha   90.00
_cell.angle_beta   90.00
_cell.angle_gamma   90.00
#
_symmetry.space_group_name_H-M   'P 1'
#
loop_
_entity.id
_entity.type
_entity.pdbx_description
1 polymer ?
#
loop_
_entity_poly.entity_id
_entity_poly.type
_entity_poly.pdbx_seq_one_letter_code
_entity_poly.pdbx_strand_id
1 'polypeptide(L)'
;QQQQKVWVNLATKYPEVVLCVGKICFGEKARKKMPKNSKQDQKYTLACAVCALLNSGGGVVKAEIENENYNLERDKIGPDLEETFRSLLLFPDWRKYLDFEQRDNYLWIFIKTWSSENTSLTSTSAKPRICSLNTGLYARSGDSLSHMKPNEAFLFLKEKQNEARGELSPGPSAKIKKTQAIEGDVNIINNTVDELFNRDQLRYGETLTFTESGDVEFKHYSTENILTRVKEILPQYITGFANTGGGYLWIGVDDNSRVQGFSSDDEDLEKLHCLISSIQNKLTLFHFCGSGNTHNIRYEQKIFKVYHEAGDHCGYVCAVKVQPFTCVAFSEDPDSWLVEGSTVRRLRADEWAAWMTAADPDLSKFSETFRLELSLTEGPPLAKPVYSHQGLDNVDNLCEQLFPVRSHSIIYTPEKLCEDLLQEHPGLDILMKNQLKQLSEGVLIFSRSWAVEVGLPENQDIICDVLLIAKGRPPILYTICKHPISEDLFEYSRRIAWRLKEKLVNTGGYIHKLCVIPKLLTLPPKINCGEEWDLNIQEMYPQNYSLINSNNLKALLHALTVALLTFKSFLSDHVGSEFLNLLTIKQYQLLSENLHKTRKLYVYGLPGTGKTVVALKIIEKITTMLKCRKEEVLYVCENQPLRDFVRQKNICQAVTRVAFLKANFENVKHIIIDEAQNFQDGEGDWYNKALTLTSAPHLPEPGFFWIFLDYLQTSHCFSTGLPEATWHDPVESLTKVVRNANSIYRYIKENMEMIVKRPTLNIPSRRLEELLCRATCSHAVQGCVEVKYNLDRKGIVKYVAECCHTYLKKGYSEKDIAILCYSDEEVKAYRKILVSEMKSKSNILLGKMEGGLEEHTILDSIRRFAGLERSIVFGIIPQSFPFQEKILRNILVCVASRANLNLHLVI
;
A
#
# COMPACT_ATOMS: atom_id res chain seq x y z
N GLN A 1 -26.40 6.04 -21.05
CA GLN A 1 -25.64 7.07 -20.32
C GLN A 1 -26.48 7.51 -19.12
N GLN A 2 -26.27 6.91 -17.95
CA GLN A 2 -26.91 7.37 -16.70
C GLN A 2 -26.16 8.61 -16.21
N GLN A 3 -26.87 9.73 -16.02
CA GLN A 3 -26.34 10.91 -15.33
C GLN A 3 -25.73 10.48 -13.99
N GLN A 4 -24.51 10.94 -13.73
CA GLN A 4 -23.80 10.70 -12.48
C GLN A 4 -24.57 11.37 -11.34
N LYS A 5 -25.40 10.60 -10.61
CA LYS A 5 -26.26 11.13 -9.52
C LYS A 5 -25.47 11.61 -8.30
N VAL A 6 -24.18 11.23 -8.20
CA VAL A 6 -23.26 11.61 -7.12
C VAL A 6 -22.00 12.23 -7.72
N TRP A 7 -21.57 13.38 -7.22
CA TRP A 7 -20.35 14.05 -7.69
C TRP A 7 -19.58 14.69 -6.53
N VAL A 8 -18.28 14.89 -6.72
CA VAL A 8 -17.40 15.55 -5.74
C VAL A 8 -17.60 17.07 -5.82
N ASN A 9 -17.85 17.72 -4.69
CA ASN A 9 -17.90 19.18 -4.59
C ASN A 9 -16.49 19.77 -4.52
N LEU A 10 -15.95 20.20 -5.66
CA LEU A 10 -14.63 20.82 -5.74
C LEU A 10 -14.56 22.21 -5.10
N ALA A 11 -15.70 22.91 -4.97
CA ALA A 11 -15.80 24.25 -4.37
C ALA A 11 -16.10 24.21 -2.86
N THR A 12 -15.88 23.06 -2.21
CA THR A 12 -16.16 22.91 -0.78
C THR A 12 -15.15 23.66 0.09
N LYS A 13 -15.65 24.32 1.14
CA LYS A 13 -14.81 24.91 2.20
C LYS A 13 -14.34 23.89 3.23
N TYR A 14 -14.90 22.69 3.22
CA TYR A 14 -14.48 21.62 4.12
C TYR A 14 -13.06 21.13 3.75
N PRO A 15 -12.18 20.88 4.75
CA PRO A 15 -10.88 20.25 4.55
C PRO A 15 -11.00 18.72 4.37
N GLU A 16 -12.00 18.26 3.61
CA GLU A 16 -12.22 16.86 3.30
C GLU A 16 -13.08 16.69 2.04
N VAL A 17 -13.17 15.44 1.56
CA VAL A 17 -14.00 15.10 0.41
C VAL A 17 -15.47 15.32 0.76
N VAL A 18 -16.15 16.11 -0.06
CA VAL A 18 -17.60 16.33 0.05
C VAL A 18 -18.29 15.79 -1.20
N LEU A 19 -19.23 14.85 -1.03
CA LEU A 19 -20.05 14.31 -2.11
C LEU A 19 -21.43 14.96 -2.10
N CYS A 20 -21.88 15.43 -3.27
CA CYS A 20 -23.24 15.94 -3.46
C CYS A 20 -24.14 14.86 -4.06
N VAL A 21 -25.35 14.70 -3.51
CA VAL A 21 -26.32 13.66 -3.91
C VAL A 21 -27.64 14.22 -4.46
N GLY A 22 -27.69 15.53 -4.73
CA GLY A 22 -28.90 16.22 -5.19
C GLY A 22 -30.02 16.26 -4.14
N LYS A 23 -31.27 16.29 -4.61
CA LYS A 23 -32.48 16.38 -3.79
C LYS A 23 -32.88 15.04 -3.20
N ILE A 24 -33.05 15.02 -1.87
CA ILE A 24 -33.46 13.84 -1.10
C ILE A 24 -34.60 14.24 -0.16
N CYS A 25 -35.65 13.42 -0.13
CA CYS A 25 -36.75 13.57 0.82
C CYS A 25 -36.40 12.88 2.15
N PHE A 26 -36.52 13.58 3.27
CA PHE A 26 -36.21 13.06 4.60
C PHE A 26 -37.45 13.01 5.50
N GLY A 27 -37.40 12.13 6.51
CA GLY A 27 -38.46 11.97 7.51
C GLY A 27 -39.54 10.98 7.11
N GLU A 28 -39.98 10.18 8.09
CA GLU A 28 -40.85 9.01 7.84
C GLU A 28 -42.19 9.36 7.16
N LYS A 29 -42.82 10.46 7.59
CA LYS A 29 -44.13 10.88 7.06
C LYS A 29 -44.05 11.25 5.58
N ALA A 30 -42.99 11.94 5.17
CA ALA A 30 -42.81 12.35 3.78
C ALA A 30 -42.37 11.16 2.93
N ARG A 31 -41.41 10.35 3.42
CA ARG A 31 -40.90 9.16 2.72
C ARG A 31 -41.93 8.05 2.53
N LYS A 32 -42.97 7.97 3.36
CA LYS A 32 -44.12 7.06 3.15
C LYS A 32 -45.02 7.47 1.98
N LYS A 33 -45.10 8.76 1.66
CA LYS A 33 -45.93 9.31 0.57
C LYS A 33 -45.24 9.27 -0.79
N MET A 34 -43.93 8.97 -0.81
CA MET A 34 -43.14 8.95 -2.03
C MET A 34 -43.48 7.78 -2.95
N PRO A 35 -43.38 7.94 -4.28
CA PRO A 35 -43.41 6.83 -5.23
C PRO A 35 -42.30 5.81 -4.93
N LYS A 36 -42.61 4.51 -5.04
CA LYS A 36 -41.67 3.41 -4.73
C LYS A 36 -40.34 3.53 -5.49
N ASN A 37 -40.38 3.84 -6.80
CA ASN A 37 -39.18 3.97 -7.63
C ASN A 37 -38.29 5.12 -7.18
N SER A 38 -38.87 6.31 -6.93
CA SER A 38 -38.12 7.46 -6.41
C SER A 38 -37.53 7.20 -5.03
N LYS A 39 -38.28 6.51 -4.16
CA LYS A 39 -37.80 6.12 -2.83
C LYS A 39 -36.58 5.21 -2.94
N GLN A 40 -36.62 4.21 -3.82
CA GLN A 40 -35.50 3.28 -4.05
C GLN A 40 -34.29 3.96 -4.69
N ASP A 41 -34.51 4.86 -5.66
CA ASP A 41 -33.46 5.65 -6.30
C ASP A 41 -32.72 6.54 -5.31
N GLN A 42 -33.44 7.23 -4.43
CA GLN A 42 -32.83 8.06 -3.39
C GLN A 42 -32.08 7.21 -2.35
N LYS A 43 -32.62 6.03 -1.97
CA LYS A 43 -31.92 5.08 -1.09
C LYS A 43 -30.59 4.64 -1.71
N TYR A 44 -30.60 4.23 -2.97
CA TYR A 44 -29.41 3.77 -3.68
C TYR A 44 -28.37 4.88 -3.84
N THR A 45 -28.81 6.08 -4.23
CA THR A 45 -27.93 7.24 -4.39
C THR A 45 -27.21 7.59 -3.09
N LEU A 46 -27.95 7.61 -1.97
CA LEU A 46 -27.37 7.90 -0.66
C LEU A 46 -26.44 6.78 -0.17
N ALA A 47 -26.84 5.52 -0.35
CA ALA A 47 -26.01 4.37 0.00
C ALA A 47 -24.70 4.33 -0.80
N CYS A 48 -24.75 4.66 -2.09
CA CYS A 48 -23.58 4.77 -2.96
C CYS A 48 -22.58 5.82 -2.44
N ALA A 49 -23.05 7.04 -2.13
CA ALA A 49 -22.21 8.11 -1.61
C ALA A 49 -21.59 7.75 -0.24
N VAL A 50 -22.38 7.14 0.65
CA VAL A 50 -21.90 6.68 1.96
C VAL A 50 -20.86 5.57 1.81
N CYS A 51 -21.13 4.57 0.97
CA CYS A 51 -20.21 3.47 0.68
C CYS A 51 -18.87 3.98 0.12
N ALA A 52 -18.93 4.92 -0.83
CA ALA A 52 -17.75 5.52 -1.43
C ALA A 52 -16.84 6.18 -0.37
N LEU A 53 -17.40 6.97 0.54
CA LEU A 53 -16.62 7.64 1.59
C LEU A 53 -16.14 6.68 2.68
N LEU A 54 -16.92 5.67 3.06
CA LEU A 54 -16.48 4.60 3.97
C LEU A 54 -15.22 3.90 3.44
N ASN A 55 -15.18 3.63 2.13
CA ASN A 55 -14.05 2.97 1.47
C ASN A 55 -12.87 3.92 1.16
N SER A 56 -13.02 5.23 1.36
CA SER A 56 -12.05 6.25 0.92
C SER A 56 -11.52 7.15 2.05
N GLY A 57 -11.53 6.66 3.29
CA GLY A 57 -10.98 7.40 4.44
C GLY A 57 -11.95 8.35 5.15
N GLY A 58 -13.24 8.28 4.82
CA GLY A 58 -14.29 9.14 5.37
C GLY A 58 -14.45 10.47 4.62
N GLY A 59 -15.44 11.27 5.02
CA GLY A 59 -15.80 12.52 4.34
C GLY A 59 -17.16 13.06 4.75
N VAL A 60 -17.75 13.90 3.91
CA VAL A 60 -19.10 14.47 4.14
C VAL A 60 -19.99 14.24 2.92
N VAL A 61 -21.25 13.89 3.14
CA VAL A 61 -22.29 13.92 2.10
C VAL A 61 -23.16 15.16 2.31
N LYS A 62 -23.35 15.92 1.24
CA LYS A 62 -24.27 17.06 1.17
C LYS A 62 -25.52 16.66 0.36
N ALA A 63 -26.66 16.60 1.04
CA ALA A 63 -27.96 16.34 0.43
C ALA A 63 -28.85 17.58 0.50
N GLU A 64 -29.48 17.96 -0.60
CA GLU A 64 -30.50 19.02 -0.63
C GLU A 64 -31.83 18.43 -0.15
N ILE A 65 -32.49 19.11 0.79
CA ILE A 65 -33.74 18.63 1.38
C ILE A 65 -34.89 18.96 0.42
N GLU A 66 -35.62 17.93 -0.01
CA GLU A 66 -36.71 18.07 -0.98
C GLU A 66 -38.04 18.50 -0.35
N ASN A 67 -38.37 17.96 0.83
CA ASN A 67 -39.66 18.21 1.47
C ASN A 67 -39.64 19.47 2.34
N GLU A 68 -40.58 20.38 2.07
CA GLU A 68 -40.74 21.63 2.80
C GLU A 68 -41.03 21.39 4.29
N ASN A 69 -40.57 22.33 5.13
CA ASN A 69 -40.74 22.33 6.59
C ASN A 69 -40.07 21.14 7.32
N TYR A 70 -39.16 20.42 6.67
CA TYR A 70 -38.39 19.36 7.32
C TYR A 70 -37.55 19.88 8.49
N ASN A 71 -37.56 19.14 9.60
CA ASN A 71 -36.68 19.39 10.73
C ASN A 71 -36.08 18.08 11.24
N LEU A 72 -34.75 17.97 11.31
CA LEU A 72 -34.02 16.77 11.70
C LEU A 72 -34.36 16.30 13.11
N GLU A 73 -34.52 17.22 14.06
CA GLU A 73 -34.80 16.87 15.46
C GLU A 73 -36.19 16.24 15.60
N ARG A 74 -37.19 16.82 14.90
CA ARG A 74 -38.58 16.39 14.91
C ARG A 74 -38.85 15.17 14.04
N ASP A 75 -38.38 15.19 12.80
CA ASP A 75 -38.81 14.24 11.76
C ASP A 75 -37.82 13.08 11.56
N LYS A 76 -36.59 13.21 12.09
CA LYS A 76 -35.46 12.29 11.88
C LYS A 76 -35.17 12.06 10.39
N ILE A 77 -34.32 11.11 10.05
CA ILE A 77 -33.94 10.85 8.64
C ILE A 77 -34.95 9.96 7.91
N GLY A 78 -35.58 9.03 8.61
CA GLY A 78 -36.50 8.03 8.04
C GLY A 78 -36.03 6.60 8.31
N PRO A 79 -36.87 5.73 8.90
CA PRO A 79 -36.55 4.33 9.20
C PRO A 79 -35.97 3.52 8.03
N ASP A 80 -36.43 3.75 6.80
CA ASP A 80 -35.95 3.03 5.62
C ASP A 80 -34.52 3.42 5.20
N LEU A 81 -34.12 4.68 5.44
CA LEU A 81 -32.73 5.12 5.28
C LEU A 81 -31.85 4.58 6.41
N GLU A 82 -32.35 4.59 7.65
CA GLU A 82 -31.64 3.99 8.78
C GLU A 82 -31.40 2.49 8.58
N GLU A 83 -32.40 1.76 8.07
CA GLU A 83 -32.26 0.34 7.72
C GLU A 83 -31.20 0.13 6.63
N THR A 84 -31.17 1.00 5.63
CA THR A 84 -30.13 0.98 4.59
C THR A 84 -28.74 1.22 5.16
N PHE A 85 -28.59 2.13 6.13
CA PHE A 85 -27.31 2.35 6.81
C PHE A 85 -26.92 1.18 7.72
N ARG A 86 -27.88 0.56 8.42
CA ARG A 86 -27.63 -0.65 9.22
C ARG A 86 -27.16 -1.80 8.35
N SER A 87 -27.81 -2.03 7.21
CA SER A 87 -27.41 -3.09 6.28
C SER A 87 -26.03 -2.84 5.66
N LEU A 88 -25.72 -1.58 5.34
CA LEU A 88 -24.44 -1.18 4.76
C LEU A 88 -23.29 -1.26 5.78
N LEU A 89 -23.54 -0.83 7.03
CA LEU A 89 -22.50 -0.75 8.06
C LEU A 89 -22.25 -2.07 8.78
N LEU A 90 -23.18 -3.02 8.67
CA LEU A 90 -23.13 -4.32 9.33
C LEU A 90 -22.91 -4.21 10.84
N PHE A 91 -23.40 -3.11 11.43
CA PHE A 91 -23.15 -2.76 12.82
C PHE A 91 -24.44 -2.18 13.43
N PRO A 92 -24.82 -2.60 14.66
CA PRO A 92 -26.08 -2.14 15.27
C PRO A 92 -26.12 -0.63 15.50
N ASP A 93 -25.02 -0.05 15.98
CA ASP A 93 -24.90 1.38 16.25
C ASP A 93 -24.24 2.12 15.08
N TRP A 94 -25.02 2.37 14.03
CA TRP A 94 -24.57 3.09 12.84
C TRP A 94 -24.07 4.52 13.15
N ARG A 95 -24.44 5.11 14.30
CA ARG A 95 -24.00 6.45 14.74
C ARG A 95 -22.52 6.49 15.13
N LYS A 96 -21.89 5.32 15.35
CA LYS A 96 -20.42 5.22 15.45
C LYS A 96 -19.73 5.69 14.17
N TYR A 97 -20.41 5.58 13.01
CA TYR A 97 -19.87 5.95 11.70
C TYR A 97 -20.45 7.24 11.12
N LEU A 98 -21.74 7.51 11.36
CA LEU A 98 -22.47 8.60 10.73
C LEU A 98 -22.97 9.61 11.76
N ASP A 99 -22.63 10.89 11.56
CA ASP A 99 -23.25 12.03 12.26
C ASP A 99 -24.05 12.88 11.29
N PHE A 100 -25.10 13.54 11.77
CA PHE A 100 -26.04 14.28 10.94
C PHE A 100 -26.20 15.69 11.45
N GLU A 101 -26.23 16.65 10.53
CA GLU A 101 -26.48 18.04 10.85
C GLU A 101 -27.33 18.70 9.76
N GLN A 102 -28.37 19.40 10.16
CA GLN A 102 -29.20 20.18 9.24
C GLN A 102 -28.74 21.63 9.24
N ARG A 103 -28.50 22.19 8.05
CA ARG A 103 -28.21 23.63 7.86
C ARG A 103 -28.92 24.13 6.64
N ASP A 104 -29.69 25.20 6.83
CA ASP A 104 -30.58 25.75 5.80
C ASP A 104 -31.43 24.64 5.16
N ASN A 105 -31.43 24.56 3.83
CA ASN A 105 -32.11 23.52 3.06
C ASN A 105 -31.23 22.30 2.75
N TYR A 106 -30.18 22.05 3.54
CA TYR A 106 -29.28 20.92 3.34
C TYR A 106 -29.16 20.04 4.59
N LEU A 107 -29.07 18.73 4.35
CA LEU A 107 -28.66 17.76 5.34
C LEU A 107 -27.21 17.34 5.06
N TRP A 108 -26.36 17.48 6.05
CA TRP A 108 -24.96 17.10 6.04
C TRP A 108 -24.78 15.81 6.80
N ILE A 109 -24.11 14.83 6.20
CA ILE A 109 -23.83 13.53 6.79
C ILE A 109 -22.33 13.35 6.88
N PHE A 110 -21.79 13.34 8.09
CA PHE A 110 -20.36 13.20 8.37
C PHE A 110 -20.03 11.73 8.56
N ILE A 111 -19.04 11.26 7.82
CA ILE A 111 -18.75 9.85 7.64
C ILE A 111 -17.33 9.56 8.10
N LYS A 112 -17.25 8.73 9.12
CA LYS A 112 -16.02 8.10 9.60
C LYS A 112 -15.53 7.05 8.57
N THR A 113 -14.21 6.89 8.42
CA THR A 113 -13.65 5.78 7.62
C THR A 113 -14.17 4.41 8.05
N TRP A 114 -14.29 3.48 7.11
CA TRP A 114 -14.50 2.07 7.42
C TRP A 114 -13.32 1.49 8.19
N SER A 115 -13.62 0.62 9.16
CA SER A 115 -12.63 -0.23 9.81
C SER A 115 -13.22 -1.63 10.01
N SER A 116 -12.34 -2.62 9.93
CA SER A 116 -12.60 -4.03 10.18
C SER A 116 -12.49 -4.40 11.67
N GLU A 117 -12.39 -3.40 12.57
CA GLU A 117 -12.26 -3.60 14.03
C GLU A 117 -13.10 -4.77 14.52
N ASN A 118 -12.42 -5.83 14.96
CA ASN A 118 -13.02 -6.84 15.83
C ASN A 118 -13.25 -6.17 17.18
N THR A 119 -14.43 -5.56 17.37
CA THR A 119 -14.87 -5.20 18.71
C THR A 119 -15.01 -6.50 19.49
N SER A 120 -13.98 -6.83 20.26
CA SER A 120 -13.98 -7.92 21.21
C SER A 120 -15.19 -7.74 22.14
N LEU A 121 -16.17 -8.66 22.01
CA LEU A 121 -16.80 -9.39 23.12
C LEU A 121 -18.03 -10.22 22.74
N THR A 122 -18.65 -10.11 21.56
CA THR A 122 -19.92 -10.86 21.31
C THR A 122 -20.24 -11.34 19.89
N SER A 123 -19.39 -11.14 18.87
CA SER A 123 -19.68 -11.67 17.52
C SER A 123 -18.49 -12.42 16.92
N THR A 124 -18.67 -13.73 16.70
CA THR A 124 -17.76 -14.65 16.00
C THR A 124 -17.59 -14.36 14.50
N SER A 125 -18.19 -13.30 13.97
CA SER A 125 -18.10 -12.93 12.55
C SER A 125 -17.12 -11.77 12.34
N ALA A 126 -15.97 -12.05 11.74
CA ALA A 126 -15.03 -11.04 11.30
C ALA A 126 -15.68 -10.10 10.27
N LYS A 127 -15.57 -8.78 10.49
CA LYS A 127 -16.15 -7.77 9.62
C LYS A 127 -15.39 -7.68 8.29
N PRO A 128 -16.07 -7.54 7.14
CA PRO A 128 -15.41 -7.37 5.84
C PRO A 128 -14.44 -6.20 5.81
N ARG A 129 -13.38 -6.31 5.00
CA ARG A 129 -12.38 -5.25 4.83
C ARG A 129 -12.95 -4.02 4.11
N ILE A 130 -13.90 -4.22 3.21
CA ILE A 130 -14.50 -3.14 2.43
C ILE A 130 -16.02 -3.15 2.55
N CYS A 131 -16.61 -1.96 2.55
CA CYS A 131 -18.04 -1.77 2.60
C CYS A 131 -18.65 -2.00 1.21
N SER A 132 -19.76 -2.74 1.16
CA SER A 132 -20.47 -3.05 -0.10
C SER A 132 -21.96 -3.13 0.17
N LEU A 133 -22.76 -2.66 -0.79
CA LEU A 133 -24.21 -2.82 -0.76
C LEU A 133 -24.63 -4.20 -1.28
N ASN A 134 -24.01 -4.63 -2.39
CA ASN A 134 -24.20 -5.91 -3.06
C ASN A 134 -22.81 -6.41 -3.52
N THR A 135 -22.61 -7.72 -3.51
CA THR A 135 -21.33 -8.41 -3.79
C THR A 135 -21.22 -8.96 -5.22
N GLY A 136 -22.32 -9.03 -5.98
CA GLY A 136 -22.39 -9.73 -7.28
C GLY A 136 -22.23 -11.25 -7.20
N LEU A 137 -22.12 -11.82 -5.99
CA LEU A 137 -21.92 -13.24 -5.73
C LEU A 137 -23.23 -13.94 -5.40
N TYR A 138 -23.39 -15.12 -5.98
CA TYR A 138 -24.52 -16.01 -5.77
C TYR A 138 -24.03 -17.37 -5.33
N ALA A 139 -24.82 -18.04 -4.49
CA ALA A 139 -24.66 -19.45 -4.16
C ALA A 139 -26.02 -20.15 -4.10
N ARG A 140 -26.01 -21.44 -4.40
CA ARG A 140 -27.12 -22.33 -4.12
C ARG A 140 -27.10 -22.78 -2.66
N SER A 141 -28.25 -22.67 -1.99
CA SER A 141 -28.44 -23.22 -0.65
C SER A 141 -29.84 -23.83 -0.57
N GLY A 142 -29.89 -25.16 -0.44
CA GLY A 142 -31.14 -25.90 -0.57
C GLY A 142 -31.76 -25.73 -1.95
N ASP A 143 -33.05 -25.46 -2.00
CA ASP A 143 -33.83 -25.21 -3.22
C ASP A 143 -33.74 -23.76 -3.73
N SER A 144 -33.01 -22.87 -3.02
CA SER A 144 -33.00 -21.44 -3.32
C SER A 144 -31.66 -20.93 -3.84
N LEU A 145 -31.71 -20.05 -4.84
CA LEU A 145 -30.56 -19.24 -5.25
C LEU A 145 -30.50 -18.01 -4.34
N SER A 146 -29.45 -17.89 -3.54
CA SER A 146 -29.27 -16.78 -2.62
C SER A 146 -28.17 -15.84 -3.08
N HIS A 147 -28.46 -14.54 -2.95
CA HIS A 147 -27.46 -13.50 -3.08
C HIS A 147 -26.61 -13.45 -1.81
N MET A 148 -25.28 -13.56 -1.94
CA MET A 148 -24.40 -13.57 -0.78
C MET A 148 -24.27 -12.17 -0.19
N LYS A 149 -24.68 -12.02 1.08
CA LYS A 149 -24.45 -10.78 1.82
C LYS A 149 -22.94 -10.52 2.00
N PRO A 150 -22.49 -9.27 2.20
CA PRO A 150 -21.05 -8.98 2.30
C PRO A 150 -20.27 -9.80 3.35
N ASN A 151 -20.89 -10.14 4.48
CA ASN A 151 -20.28 -11.02 5.50
C ASN A 151 -20.13 -12.46 5.01
N GLU A 152 -21.17 -12.99 4.35
CA GLU A 152 -21.17 -14.36 3.80
C GLU A 152 -20.15 -14.45 2.67
N ALA A 153 -20.14 -13.47 1.77
CA ALA A 153 -19.17 -13.37 0.69
C ALA A 153 -17.73 -13.29 1.22
N PHE A 154 -17.47 -12.52 2.28
CA PHE A 154 -16.14 -12.46 2.90
C PHE A 154 -15.67 -13.83 3.40
N LEU A 155 -16.53 -14.55 4.12
CA LEU A 155 -16.22 -15.89 4.62
C LEU A 155 -16.01 -16.88 3.48
N PHE A 156 -16.89 -16.86 2.47
CA PHE A 156 -16.78 -17.68 1.27
C PHE A 156 -15.46 -17.45 0.52
N LEU A 157 -15.06 -16.19 0.31
CA LEU A 157 -13.79 -15.87 -0.33
C LEU A 157 -12.59 -16.36 0.50
N LYS A 158 -12.65 -16.28 1.83
CA LYS A 158 -11.60 -16.80 2.72
C LYS A 158 -11.53 -18.33 2.70
N GLU A 159 -12.66 -19.02 2.63
CA GLU A 159 -12.73 -20.46 2.48
C GLU A 159 -12.08 -20.92 1.16
N LYS A 160 -12.50 -20.36 0.02
CA LYS A 160 -11.91 -20.63 -1.30
C LYS A 160 -10.41 -20.33 -1.35
N GLN A 161 -9.97 -19.24 -0.70
CA GLN A 161 -8.55 -18.91 -0.58
C GLN A 161 -7.77 -19.97 0.21
N ASN A 162 -8.35 -20.51 1.29
CA ASN A 162 -7.71 -21.53 2.12
C ASN A 162 -7.68 -22.90 1.43
N GLU A 163 -8.75 -23.27 0.73
CA GLU A 163 -8.81 -24.50 -0.09
C GLU A 163 -7.69 -24.50 -1.14
N ALA A 164 -7.57 -23.41 -1.91
CA ALA A 164 -6.51 -23.26 -2.92
C ALA A 164 -5.08 -23.32 -2.33
N ARG A 165 -4.88 -22.84 -1.09
CA ARG A 165 -3.59 -22.96 -0.37
C ARG A 165 -3.31 -24.39 0.10
N GLY A 166 -4.35 -25.13 0.50
CA GLY A 166 -4.26 -26.52 0.93
C GLY A 166 -3.82 -27.45 -0.20
N GLU A 167 -4.32 -27.23 -1.42
CA GLU A 167 -3.95 -28.00 -2.61
C GLU A 167 -2.47 -27.83 -3.03
N LEU A 168 -1.83 -26.72 -2.65
CA LEU A 168 -0.42 -26.43 -2.93
C LEU A 168 0.56 -27.08 -1.93
N SER A 169 0.05 -27.66 -0.84
CA SER A 169 0.87 -28.25 0.24
C SER A 169 0.97 -29.77 0.07
N PRO A 170 2.16 -30.38 -0.11
CA PRO A 170 2.33 -31.84 -0.15
C PRO A 170 2.27 -32.41 1.28
N GLY A 171 1.08 -32.40 1.88
CA GLY A 171 0.79 -33.03 3.17
C GLY A 171 -0.42 -33.95 3.04
N PRO A 172 -0.52 -35.02 3.84
CA PRO A 172 -1.66 -35.93 3.76
C PRO A 172 -2.91 -35.13 4.07
N SER A 173 -3.83 -35.08 3.09
CA SER A 173 -5.14 -34.45 3.21
C SER A 173 -5.75 -34.79 4.57
N ALA A 174 -5.85 -33.79 5.45
CA ALA A 174 -6.56 -33.96 6.70
C ALA A 174 -8.00 -34.31 6.34
N LYS A 175 -8.37 -35.57 6.55
CA LYS A 175 -9.71 -36.10 6.33
C LYS A 175 -10.71 -35.15 6.98
N ILE A 176 -11.46 -34.40 6.15
CA ILE A 176 -12.63 -33.68 6.59
C ILE A 176 -13.62 -34.73 7.06
N LYS A 177 -13.71 -34.93 8.38
CA LYS A 177 -14.82 -35.62 9.00
C LYS A 177 -16.02 -34.66 8.96
N LYS A 178 -16.90 -34.82 7.96
CA LYS A 178 -18.33 -34.50 8.08
C LYS A 178 -19.16 -35.18 6.97
N THR A 179 -20.06 -36.07 7.41
CA THR A 179 -21.33 -36.48 6.78
C THR A 179 -21.32 -37.49 5.60
N GLN A 180 -20.84 -38.72 5.85
CA GLN A 180 -21.02 -39.90 4.98
C GLN A 180 -22.49 -40.33 4.72
N ALA A 181 -23.48 -39.70 5.35
CA ALA A 181 -24.90 -40.06 5.15
C ALA A 181 -25.59 -39.27 4.03
N ILE A 182 -25.02 -38.15 3.55
CA ILE A 182 -25.64 -37.29 2.52
C ILE A 182 -25.04 -37.57 1.12
N GLU A 183 -23.78 -38.02 1.03
CA GLU A 183 -23.11 -38.36 -0.24
C GLU A 183 -23.78 -39.53 -1.00
N GLY A 184 -24.54 -40.39 -0.31
CA GLY A 184 -25.25 -41.52 -0.93
C GLY A 184 -26.45 -41.08 -1.79
N ASP A 185 -27.28 -40.17 -1.27
CA ASP A 185 -28.48 -39.69 -1.97
C ASP A 185 -28.15 -38.66 -3.05
N VAL A 186 -27.16 -37.79 -2.83
CA VAL A 186 -26.74 -36.77 -3.81
C VAL A 186 -26.16 -37.41 -5.07
N ASN A 187 -25.41 -38.51 -4.95
CA ASN A 187 -24.89 -39.26 -6.11
C ASN A 187 -26.00 -39.96 -6.92
N ILE A 188 -27.07 -40.43 -6.28
CA ILE A 188 -28.21 -41.07 -6.96
C ILE A 188 -29.01 -40.03 -7.75
N ILE A 189 -29.29 -38.87 -7.15
CA ILE A 189 -30.02 -37.77 -7.81
C ILE A 189 -29.23 -37.25 -9.00
N ASN A 190 -27.92 -36.98 -8.85
CA ASN A 190 -27.07 -36.52 -9.96
C ASN A 190 -27.05 -37.51 -11.13
N ASN A 191 -27.01 -38.82 -10.87
CA ASN A 191 -27.10 -39.84 -11.92
C ASN A 191 -28.44 -39.77 -12.68
N THR A 192 -29.57 -39.63 -11.99
CA THR A 192 -30.90 -39.53 -12.65
C THR A 192 -31.09 -38.25 -13.45
N VAL A 193 -30.51 -37.13 -12.99
CA VAL A 193 -30.55 -35.85 -13.72
C VAL A 193 -29.65 -35.91 -14.95
N ASP A 194 -28.46 -36.54 -14.83
CA ASP A 194 -27.56 -36.80 -15.96
C ASP A 194 -28.20 -37.71 -17.01
N GLU A 195 -28.91 -38.76 -16.59
CA GLU A 195 -29.69 -39.61 -17.51
C GLU A 195 -30.75 -38.81 -18.27
N LEU A 196 -31.47 -37.90 -17.60
CA LEU A 196 -32.43 -37.03 -18.27
C LEU A 196 -31.75 -36.05 -19.24
N PHE A 197 -30.64 -35.43 -18.82
CA PHE A 197 -29.86 -34.51 -19.66
C PHE A 197 -29.35 -35.19 -20.94
N ASN A 198 -29.11 -36.50 -20.90
CA ASN A 198 -28.67 -37.28 -22.05
C ASN A 198 -29.79 -37.70 -23.02
N ARG A 199 -31.08 -37.51 -22.71
CA ARG A 199 -32.20 -37.85 -23.64
C ARG A 199 -32.27 -36.95 -24.87
N ASP A 200 -32.91 -37.41 -25.94
CA ASP A 200 -33.06 -36.61 -27.17
C ASP A 200 -34.31 -35.70 -27.16
N GLN A 201 -35.37 -36.08 -26.42
CA GLN A 201 -36.66 -35.38 -26.40
C GLN A 201 -37.41 -35.58 -25.08
N LEU A 202 -38.37 -34.69 -24.80
CA LEU A 202 -39.23 -34.72 -23.61
C LEU A 202 -40.72 -34.73 -24.00
N ARG A 203 -41.59 -35.18 -23.10
CA ARG A 203 -43.05 -35.19 -23.34
C ARG A 203 -43.74 -34.06 -22.57
N TYR A 204 -44.70 -33.39 -23.21
CA TYR A 204 -45.52 -32.37 -22.56
C TYR A 204 -46.34 -32.99 -21.42
N GLY A 205 -46.30 -32.38 -20.24
CA GLY A 205 -46.94 -32.88 -19.03
C GLY A 205 -46.20 -34.03 -18.33
N GLU A 206 -45.06 -34.49 -18.86
CA GLU A 206 -44.19 -35.46 -18.16
C GLU A 206 -43.76 -34.88 -16.81
N THR A 207 -43.96 -35.65 -15.74
CA THR A 207 -43.47 -35.28 -14.41
C THR A 207 -42.10 -35.91 -14.21
N LEU A 208 -41.07 -35.07 -14.00
CA LEU A 208 -39.70 -35.51 -13.77
C LEU A 208 -39.59 -36.26 -12.44
N THR A 209 -38.67 -37.22 -12.36
CA THR A 209 -38.48 -38.09 -11.17
C THR A 209 -37.70 -37.43 -10.04
N PHE A 210 -37.36 -36.16 -10.19
CA PHE A 210 -36.59 -35.36 -9.24
C PHE A 210 -37.19 -33.96 -9.13
N THR A 211 -36.96 -33.33 -7.98
CA THR A 211 -37.45 -31.97 -7.65
C THR A 211 -36.30 -30.97 -7.61
N GLU A 212 -36.62 -29.68 -7.43
CA GLU A 212 -35.61 -28.67 -7.14
C GLU A 212 -34.81 -29.04 -5.88
N SER A 213 -33.50 -28.81 -5.94
CA SER A 213 -32.52 -29.18 -4.90
C SER A 213 -31.26 -28.31 -5.04
N GLY A 214 -30.25 -28.47 -4.19
CA GLY A 214 -28.99 -27.73 -4.28
C GLY A 214 -28.40 -27.67 -5.69
N ASP A 215 -28.56 -28.76 -6.44
CA ASP A 215 -27.92 -28.99 -7.73
C ASP A 215 -28.91 -28.96 -8.90
N VAL A 216 -30.21 -28.68 -8.67
CA VAL A 216 -31.26 -28.63 -9.72
C VAL A 216 -32.20 -27.45 -9.50
N GLU A 217 -32.44 -26.65 -10.55
CA GLU A 217 -33.42 -25.56 -10.57
C GLU A 217 -34.35 -25.65 -11.78
N PHE A 218 -35.64 -25.39 -11.57
CA PHE A 218 -36.65 -25.29 -12.62
C PHE A 218 -37.13 -23.84 -12.80
N LYS A 219 -37.36 -23.46 -14.06
CA LYS A 219 -37.97 -22.17 -14.40
C LYS A 219 -38.94 -22.34 -15.54
N HIS A 220 -40.17 -21.86 -15.38
CA HIS A 220 -41.15 -21.79 -16.45
C HIS A 220 -41.53 -20.33 -16.76
N TYR A 221 -41.50 -19.97 -18.04
CA TYR A 221 -41.90 -18.67 -18.54
C TYR A 221 -42.97 -18.85 -19.61
N SER A 222 -44.16 -18.31 -19.39
CA SER A 222 -45.35 -18.54 -20.22
C SER A 222 -45.53 -17.55 -21.39
N THR A 223 -44.58 -16.63 -21.66
CA THR A 223 -44.78 -15.47 -22.58
C THR A 223 -43.59 -15.11 -23.48
N GLU A 224 -43.87 -14.32 -24.54
CA GLU A 224 -43.06 -13.85 -25.69
C GLU A 224 -41.70 -13.16 -25.42
N ASN A 225 -41.10 -13.30 -24.24
CA ASN A 225 -39.84 -12.64 -23.92
C ASN A 225 -38.83 -13.53 -23.19
N ILE A 226 -38.78 -14.81 -23.56
CA ILE A 226 -37.86 -15.79 -22.98
C ILE A 226 -36.40 -15.36 -23.10
N LEU A 227 -35.98 -14.83 -24.24
CA LEU A 227 -34.61 -14.35 -24.46
C LEU A 227 -34.20 -13.29 -23.44
N THR A 228 -35.08 -12.33 -23.14
CA THR A 228 -34.81 -11.29 -22.13
C THR A 228 -34.76 -11.88 -20.73
N ARG A 229 -35.68 -12.79 -20.39
CA ARG A 229 -35.70 -13.46 -19.07
C ARG A 229 -34.44 -14.30 -18.85
N VAL A 230 -34.06 -15.14 -19.82
CA VAL A 230 -32.83 -15.94 -19.76
C VAL A 230 -31.62 -15.02 -19.62
N LYS A 231 -31.55 -13.92 -20.38
CA LYS A 231 -30.45 -12.95 -20.29
C LYS A 231 -30.29 -12.36 -18.89
N GLU A 232 -31.38 -12.13 -18.16
CA GLU A 232 -31.38 -11.58 -16.80
C GLU A 232 -30.98 -12.62 -15.74
N ILE A 233 -31.52 -13.84 -15.82
CA ILE A 233 -31.33 -14.85 -14.76
C ILE A 233 -30.07 -15.70 -14.93
N LEU A 234 -29.65 -15.96 -16.17
CA LEU A 234 -28.62 -16.95 -16.48
C LEU A 234 -27.25 -16.66 -15.81
N PRO A 235 -26.73 -15.42 -15.78
CA PRO A 235 -25.48 -15.14 -15.07
C PRO A 235 -25.54 -15.51 -13.58
N GLN A 236 -26.69 -15.28 -12.94
CA GLN A 236 -26.88 -15.52 -11.50
C GLN A 236 -26.89 -17.01 -11.20
N TYR A 237 -27.59 -17.81 -12.03
CA TYR A 237 -27.64 -19.27 -11.85
C TYR A 237 -26.31 -19.94 -12.22
N ILE A 238 -25.66 -19.55 -13.31
CA ILE A 238 -24.36 -20.13 -13.70
C ILE A 238 -23.32 -19.89 -12.60
N THR A 239 -23.22 -18.66 -12.09
CA THR A 239 -22.30 -18.36 -11.00
C THR A 239 -22.72 -19.00 -9.69
N GLY A 240 -24.02 -19.04 -9.39
CA GLY A 240 -24.59 -19.72 -8.23
C GLY A 240 -24.21 -21.19 -8.14
N PHE A 241 -24.35 -21.93 -9.25
CA PHE A 241 -23.93 -23.33 -9.33
C PHE A 241 -22.41 -23.50 -9.37
N ALA A 242 -21.70 -22.65 -10.12
CA ALA A 242 -20.24 -22.73 -10.23
C ALA A 242 -19.53 -22.48 -8.88
N ASN A 243 -20.03 -21.52 -8.07
CA ASN A 243 -19.48 -21.23 -6.75
C ASN A 243 -19.76 -22.33 -5.71
N THR A 244 -20.70 -23.23 -5.99
CA THR A 244 -21.08 -24.38 -5.14
C THR A 244 -20.70 -25.71 -5.83
N GLY A 245 -21.54 -26.76 -5.68
CA GLY A 245 -21.27 -28.12 -6.17
C GLY A 245 -21.48 -28.35 -7.67
N GLY A 246 -21.77 -27.30 -8.46
CA GLY A 246 -22.30 -27.45 -9.82
C GLY A 246 -23.80 -27.72 -9.81
N GLY A 247 -24.39 -27.99 -10.97
CA GLY A 247 -25.81 -28.32 -11.07
C GLY A 247 -26.44 -28.11 -12.45
N TYR A 248 -27.77 -28.14 -12.49
CA TYR A 248 -28.59 -28.11 -13.69
C TYR A 248 -29.70 -27.05 -13.58
N LEU A 249 -29.77 -26.14 -14.55
CA LEU A 249 -30.88 -25.22 -14.74
C LEU A 249 -31.77 -25.71 -15.89
N TRP A 250 -33.05 -25.96 -15.64
CA TRP A 250 -34.03 -26.35 -16.66
C TRP A 250 -35.05 -25.23 -16.89
N ILE A 251 -35.11 -24.72 -18.12
CA ILE A 251 -36.02 -23.68 -18.56
C ILE A 251 -37.11 -24.30 -19.43
N GLY A 252 -38.37 -24.15 -19.03
CA GLY A 252 -39.53 -24.83 -19.61
C GLY A 252 -40.11 -25.95 -18.72
N VAL A 253 -39.67 -26.03 -17.46
CA VAL A 253 -40.22 -26.96 -16.45
C VAL A 253 -40.81 -26.14 -15.32
N ASP A 254 -42.01 -26.49 -14.85
CA ASP A 254 -42.67 -25.80 -13.74
C ASP A 254 -42.20 -26.32 -12.37
N ASP A 255 -42.54 -25.57 -11.32
CA ASP A 255 -42.13 -25.88 -9.94
C ASP A 255 -42.71 -27.22 -9.42
N ASN A 256 -43.72 -27.78 -10.09
CA ASN A 256 -44.25 -29.12 -9.81
C ASN A 256 -43.49 -30.23 -10.57
N SER A 257 -42.32 -29.90 -11.10
CA SER A 257 -41.46 -30.80 -11.90
C SER A 257 -42.14 -31.29 -13.18
N ARG A 258 -43.10 -30.53 -13.74
CA ARG A 258 -43.78 -30.90 -14.99
C ARG A 258 -43.20 -30.16 -16.18
N VAL A 259 -42.96 -30.90 -17.26
CA VAL A 259 -42.49 -30.37 -18.53
C VAL A 259 -43.62 -29.59 -19.21
N GLN A 260 -43.45 -28.27 -19.32
CA GLN A 260 -44.38 -27.38 -20.02
C GLN A 260 -43.84 -26.97 -21.39
N GLY A 261 -42.53 -26.80 -21.49
CA GLY A 261 -41.86 -26.20 -22.64
C GLY A 261 -42.15 -24.72 -22.82
N PHE A 262 -41.55 -24.12 -23.84
CA PHE A 262 -41.85 -22.78 -24.33
C PHE A 262 -41.92 -22.78 -25.86
N SER A 263 -42.68 -21.85 -26.42
CA SER A 263 -42.74 -21.62 -27.87
C SER A 263 -41.61 -20.69 -28.31
N SER A 264 -40.89 -21.05 -29.38
CA SER A 264 -39.83 -20.25 -29.99
C SER A 264 -39.66 -20.67 -31.44
N ASP A 265 -39.30 -19.74 -32.33
CA ASP A 265 -38.89 -20.06 -33.70
C ASP A 265 -37.40 -20.44 -33.78
N ASP A 266 -36.97 -20.96 -34.93
CA ASP A 266 -35.60 -21.44 -35.13
C ASP A 266 -34.56 -20.30 -34.98
N GLU A 267 -34.90 -19.07 -35.39
CA GLU A 267 -34.02 -17.91 -35.28
C GLU A 267 -33.78 -17.52 -33.81
N ASP A 268 -34.83 -17.54 -32.98
CA ASP A 268 -34.73 -17.22 -31.56
C ASP A 268 -34.04 -18.34 -30.76
N LEU A 269 -34.09 -19.59 -31.21
CA LEU A 269 -33.29 -20.69 -30.64
C LEU A 269 -31.80 -20.51 -30.92
N GLU A 270 -31.41 -20.08 -32.13
CA GLU A 270 -30.03 -19.73 -32.42
C GLU A 270 -29.56 -18.55 -31.56
N LYS A 271 -30.39 -17.51 -31.40
CA LYS A 271 -30.09 -16.39 -30.49
C LYS A 271 -29.93 -16.85 -29.05
N LEU A 272 -30.76 -17.78 -28.58
CA LEU A 272 -30.68 -18.35 -27.23
C LEU A 272 -29.37 -19.12 -27.04
N HIS A 273 -29.01 -19.96 -28.01
CA HIS A 273 -27.76 -20.71 -28.00
C HIS A 273 -26.53 -19.77 -27.97
N CYS A 274 -26.54 -18.72 -28.80
CA CYS A 274 -25.50 -17.68 -28.82
C CYS A 274 -25.46 -16.89 -27.50
N LEU A 275 -26.61 -16.54 -26.94
CA LEU A 275 -26.71 -15.82 -25.66
C LEU A 275 -26.03 -16.62 -24.54
N ILE A 276 -26.36 -17.90 -24.41
CA ILE A 276 -25.78 -18.81 -23.41
C ILE A 276 -24.27 -18.96 -23.64
N SER A 277 -23.83 -19.19 -24.87
CA SER A 277 -22.40 -19.30 -25.20
C SER A 277 -21.62 -18.01 -24.94
N SER A 278 -22.26 -16.85 -25.08
CA SER A 278 -21.63 -15.53 -24.84
C SER A 278 -21.50 -15.17 -23.35
N ILE A 279 -22.15 -15.91 -22.46
CA ILE A 279 -22.27 -15.56 -21.03
C ILE A 279 -20.90 -15.51 -20.35
N GLN A 280 -20.00 -16.41 -20.74
CA GLN A 280 -18.66 -16.52 -20.17
C GLN A 280 -17.86 -15.22 -20.33
N ASN A 281 -18.08 -14.48 -21.41
CA ASN A 281 -17.42 -13.19 -21.65
C ASN A 281 -17.97 -12.05 -20.79
N LYS A 282 -19.11 -12.26 -20.11
CA LYS A 282 -19.76 -11.28 -19.23
C LYS A 282 -19.49 -11.53 -17.75
N LEU A 283 -19.04 -12.74 -17.41
CA LEU A 283 -18.74 -13.12 -16.03
C LEU A 283 -17.32 -12.65 -15.66
N THR A 284 -17.16 -12.19 -14.43
CA THR A 284 -15.83 -11.89 -13.89
C THR A 284 -15.35 -13.06 -13.04
N LEU A 285 -14.22 -13.66 -13.39
CA LEU A 285 -13.61 -14.75 -12.63
C LEU A 285 -12.47 -14.21 -11.77
N PHE A 286 -12.37 -14.70 -10.54
CA PHE A 286 -11.28 -14.40 -9.63
C PHE A 286 -10.61 -15.69 -9.17
N HIS A 287 -9.33 -15.86 -9.53
CA HIS A 287 -8.59 -17.11 -9.31
C HIS A 287 -7.73 -17.05 -8.06
N PHE A 288 -7.86 -18.05 -7.19
CA PHE A 288 -6.89 -18.34 -6.14
C PHE A 288 -5.88 -19.42 -6.55
N CYS A 289 -6.20 -20.23 -7.57
CA CYS A 289 -5.36 -21.33 -8.03
C CYS A 289 -4.24 -20.88 -8.97
N GLY A 290 -3.11 -21.60 -8.96
CA GLY A 290 -1.94 -21.30 -9.80
C GLY A 290 -2.13 -21.52 -11.30
N SER A 291 -3.22 -22.16 -11.73
CA SER A 291 -3.56 -22.36 -13.16
C SER A 291 -3.97 -21.06 -13.88
N GLY A 292 -4.20 -19.97 -13.14
CA GLY A 292 -4.47 -18.64 -13.69
C GLY A 292 -5.63 -18.62 -14.69
N ASN A 293 -5.48 -17.81 -15.75
CA ASN A 293 -6.52 -17.54 -16.76
C ASN A 293 -6.90 -18.77 -17.62
N THR A 294 -6.26 -19.91 -17.43
CA THR A 294 -6.58 -21.13 -18.18
C THR A 294 -7.74 -21.91 -17.55
N HIS A 295 -8.04 -21.66 -16.28
CA HIS A 295 -9.13 -22.33 -15.58
C HIS A 295 -10.44 -21.54 -15.74
N ASN A 296 -11.34 -21.99 -16.60
CA ASN A 296 -12.63 -21.34 -16.83
C ASN A 296 -13.80 -22.16 -16.29
N ILE A 297 -14.96 -21.51 -16.11
CA ILE A 297 -16.22 -22.20 -15.83
C ILE A 297 -16.56 -23.09 -17.03
N ARG A 298 -16.89 -24.35 -16.76
CA ARG A 298 -17.35 -25.30 -17.76
C ARG A 298 -18.86 -25.49 -17.61
N TYR A 299 -19.58 -25.27 -18.69
CA TYR A 299 -21.01 -25.55 -18.75
C TYR A 299 -21.37 -26.13 -20.12
N GLU A 300 -22.39 -26.96 -20.13
CA GLU A 300 -22.95 -27.60 -21.32
C GLU A 300 -24.41 -27.17 -21.45
N GLN A 301 -24.83 -26.85 -22.67
CA GLN A 301 -26.22 -26.49 -22.94
C GLN A 301 -26.87 -27.51 -23.86
N LYS A 302 -28.16 -27.76 -23.66
CA LYS A 302 -28.95 -28.65 -24.51
C LYS A 302 -30.38 -28.12 -24.66
N ILE A 303 -30.88 -28.15 -25.88
CA ILE A 303 -32.25 -27.76 -26.21
C ILE A 303 -33.00 -29.03 -26.61
N PHE A 304 -34.07 -29.35 -25.87
CA PHE A 304 -34.90 -30.52 -26.07
C PHE A 304 -36.18 -30.12 -26.80
N LYS A 305 -36.59 -30.93 -27.77
CA LYS A 305 -37.92 -30.86 -28.37
C LYS A 305 -38.95 -31.50 -27.43
N VAL A 306 -40.07 -30.82 -27.23
CA VAL A 306 -41.20 -31.28 -26.42
C VAL A 306 -42.34 -31.71 -27.35
N TYR A 307 -42.90 -32.88 -27.11
CA TYR A 307 -44.00 -33.43 -27.90
C TYR A 307 -45.23 -33.72 -27.04
N HIS A 308 -46.43 -33.52 -27.59
CA HIS A 308 -47.66 -34.02 -27.01
C HIS A 308 -47.74 -35.56 -27.12
N GLU A 309 -48.63 -36.19 -26.34
CA GLU A 309 -48.88 -37.65 -26.45
C GLU A 309 -49.27 -38.09 -27.86
N ALA A 310 -49.90 -37.20 -28.64
CA ALA A 310 -50.26 -37.42 -30.05
C ALA A 310 -49.05 -37.44 -31.01
N GLY A 311 -47.85 -37.08 -30.55
CA GLY A 311 -46.63 -37.04 -31.36
C GLY A 311 -46.33 -35.70 -32.02
N ASP A 312 -47.18 -34.69 -31.81
CA ASP A 312 -46.98 -33.34 -32.35
C ASP A 312 -45.97 -32.53 -31.52
N HIS A 313 -45.04 -31.85 -32.20
CA HIS A 313 -44.09 -30.95 -31.56
C HIS A 313 -44.82 -29.71 -31.01
N CYS A 314 -44.63 -29.43 -29.73
CA CYS A 314 -45.37 -28.37 -29.03
C CYS A 314 -44.50 -27.30 -28.37
N GLY A 315 -43.17 -27.46 -28.36
CA GLY A 315 -42.25 -26.45 -27.84
C GLY A 315 -40.89 -27.00 -27.47
N TYR A 316 -40.10 -26.19 -26.76
CA TYR A 316 -38.72 -26.50 -26.39
C TYR A 316 -38.49 -26.42 -24.88
N VAL A 317 -37.50 -27.16 -24.39
CA VAL A 317 -36.91 -27.01 -23.05
C VAL A 317 -35.42 -26.74 -23.22
N CYS A 318 -34.87 -25.78 -22.49
CA CYS A 318 -33.44 -25.50 -22.49
C CYS A 318 -32.86 -25.93 -21.14
N ALA A 319 -31.87 -26.82 -21.15
CA ALA A 319 -31.13 -27.22 -19.95
C ALA A 319 -29.69 -26.73 -20.03
N VAL A 320 -29.18 -26.22 -18.92
CA VAL A 320 -27.78 -25.80 -18.77
C VAL A 320 -27.16 -26.55 -17.59
N LYS A 321 -26.18 -27.41 -17.89
CA LYS A 321 -25.37 -28.13 -16.91
C LYS A 321 -24.12 -27.31 -16.58
N VAL A 322 -23.87 -27.04 -15.32
CA VAL A 322 -22.73 -26.24 -14.84
C VAL A 322 -21.85 -27.11 -13.95
N GLN A 323 -20.55 -27.16 -14.26
CA GLN A 323 -19.58 -27.87 -13.42
C GLN A 323 -19.14 -27.01 -12.23
N PRO A 324 -18.81 -27.63 -11.08
CA PRO A 324 -18.25 -26.89 -9.94
C PRO A 324 -16.96 -26.19 -10.33
N PHE A 325 -16.76 -24.98 -9.81
CA PHE A 325 -15.59 -24.16 -10.07
C PHE A 325 -14.78 -24.00 -8.78
N THR A 326 -13.47 -24.28 -8.86
CA THR A 326 -12.61 -24.29 -7.65
C THR A 326 -12.30 -22.87 -7.14
N CYS A 327 -12.50 -21.85 -7.97
CA CYS A 327 -12.28 -20.45 -7.63
C CYS A 327 -13.61 -19.71 -7.45
N VAL A 328 -13.68 -18.44 -7.86
CA VAL A 328 -14.84 -17.59 -7.63
C VAL A 328 -15.32 -16.98 -8.94
N ALA A 329 -16.64 -17.02 -9.14
CA ALA A 329 -17.32 -16.43 -10.28
C ALA A 329 -18.34 -15.37 -9.84
N PHE A 330 -18.25 -14.19 -10.44
CA PHE A 330 -19.16 -13.06 -10.21
C PHE A 330 -20.10 -12.92 -11.39
N SER A 331 -21.39 -12.75 -11.09
CA SER A 331 -22.44 -12.52 -12.09
C SER A 331 -22.40 -11.08 -12.63
N GLU A 332 -21.97 -10.15 -11.79
CA GLU A 332 -21.83 -8.72 -12.06
C GLU A 332 -20.77 -8.12 -11.13
N ASP A 333 -20.32 -6.90 -11.44
CA ASP A 333 -19.48 -6.15 -10.51
C ASP A 333 -20.24 -5.84 -9.21
N PRO A 334 -19.58 -5.84 -8.04
CA PRO A 334 -20.24 -5.51 -6.78
C PRO A 334 -20.70 -4.06 -6.73
N ASP A 335 -21.79 -3.78 -6.03
CA ASP A 335 -22.19 -2.41 -5.66
C ASP A 335 -21.30 -1.95 -4.49
N SER A 336 -20.07 -1.61 -4.82
CA SER A 336 -19.08 -1.05 -3.92
C SER A 336 -18.32 0.06 -4.65
N TRP A 337 -18.10 1.18 -3.99
CA TRP A 337 -17.56 2.39 -4.62
C TRP A 337 -16.36 2.93 -3.86
N LEU A 338 -15.55 3.71 -4.57
CA LEU A 338 -14.46 4.52 -4.03
C LEU A 338 -14.51 5.93 -4.62
N VAL A 339 -13.84 6.86 -3.95
CA VAL A 339 -13.56 8.20 -4.47
C VAL A 339 -12.15 8.20 -5.04
N GLU A 340 -12.03 8.48 -6.34
CA GLU A 340 -10.77 8.56 -7.06
C GLU A 340 -10.65 9.94 -7.69
N GLY A 341 -9.80 10.78 -7.10
CA GLY A 341 -9.67 12.19 -7.47
C GLY A 341 -11.00 12.93 -7.34
N SER A 342 -11.53 13.41 -8.47
CA SER A 342 -12.80 14.13 -8.54
C SER A 342 -14.01 13.25 -8.92
N THR A 343 -13.84 11.92 -8.96
CA THR A 343 -14.88 11.00 -9.45
C THR A 343 -15.21 9.91 -8.44
N VAL A 344 -16.47 9.45 -8.47
CA VAL A 344 -16.90 8.27 -7.72
C VAL A 344 -16.92 7.09 -8.70
N ARG A 345 -16.12 6.06 -8.41
CA ARG A 345 -15.94 4.88 -9.28
C ARG A 345 -16.47 3.63 -8.59
N ARG A 346 -17.20 2.79 -9.34
CA ARG A 346 -17.60 1.44 -8.90
C ARG A 346 -16.41 0.50 -9.03
N LEU A 347 -16.19 -0.33 -8.02
CA LEU A 347 -15.15 -1.36 -8.02
C LEU A 347 -15.50 -2.48 -9.01
N ARG A 348 -14.49 -2.96 -9.74
CA ARG A 348 -14.60 -4.20 -10.52
C ARG A 348 -14.59 -5.40 -9.57
N ALA A 349 -15.25 -6.48 -9.95
CA ALA A 349 -15.36 -7.68 -9.11
C ALA A 349 -14.00 -8.30 -8.73
N ASP A 350 -13.03 -8.33 -9.64
CA ASP A 350 -11.67 -8.83 -9.38
C ASP A 350 -10.89 -7.93 -8.41
N GLU A 351 -10.97 -6.62 -8.60
CA GLU A 351 -10.38 -5.62 -7.70
C GLU A 351 -10.99 -5.71 -6.30
N TRP A 352 -12.32 -5.82 -6.23
CA TRP A 352 -13.07 -5.98 -4.98
C TRP A 352 -12.68 -7.27 -4.25
N ALA A 353 -12.60 -8.40 -4.95
CA ALA A 353 -12.20 -9.69 -4.36
C ALA A 353 -10.76 -9.66 -3.85
N ALA A 354 -9.85 -9.02 -4.60
CA ALA A 354 -8.47 -8.82 -4.18
C ALA A 354 -8.40 -7.99 -2.89
N TRP A 355 -9.18 -6.92 -2.77
CA TRP A 355 -9.23 -6.11 -1.56
C TRP A 355 -9.87 -6.88 -0.40
N MET A 356 -11.00 -7.54 -0.61
CA MET A 356 -11.67 -8.35 0.42
C MET A 356 -10.76 -9.43 1.00
N THR A 357 -9.94 -10.07 0.16
CA THR A 357 -9.05 -11.15 0.59
C THR A 357 -7.62 -10.72 0.91
N ALA A 358 -7.30 -9.44 0.75
CA ALA A 358 -6.00 -8.88 1.04
C ALA A 358 -5.57 -9.22 2.47
N ALA A 359 -4.32 -9.63 2.60
CA ALA A 359 -3.70 -10.00 3.85
C ALA A 359 -2.33 -9.34 3.95
N ASP A 360 -1.83 -9.23 5.18
CA ASP A 360 -0.45 -8.82 5.40
C ASP A 360 0.50 -9.72 4.59
N PRO A 361 1.52 -9.15 3.92
CA PRO A 361 2.53 -9.92 3.21
C PRO A 361 3.06 -11.05 4.10
N ASP A 362 3.11 -12.26 3.56
CA ASP A 362 3.71 -13.38 4.26
C ASP A 362 5.22 -13.21 4.30
N LEU A 363 5.66 -12.51 5.35
CA LEU A 363 7.06 -12.34 5.69
C LEU A 363 7.52 -13.45 6.65
N SER A 364 6.89 -14.62 6.72
CA SER A 364 7.35 -15.74 7.56
C SER A 364 8.84 -16.06 7.35
N LYS A 365 9.30 -16.03 6.10
CA LYS A 365 10.72 -16.16 5.71
C LYS A 365 11.64 -15.09 6.31
N PHE A 366 11.10 -13.94 6.66
CA PHE A 366 11.80 -12.79 7.24
C PHE A 366 11.25 -12.40 8.63
N SER A 367 10.52 -13.31 9.29
CA SER A 367 9.78 -13.03 10.53
C SER A 367 10.71 -12.68 11.69
N GLU A 368 11.94 -13.20 11.68
CA GLU A 368 13.00 -12.82 12.61
C GLU A 368 13.52 -11.40 12.35
N THR A 369 13.35 -10.87 11.13
CA THR A 369 13.92 -9.58 10.68
C THR A 369 12.94 -8.42 10.75
N PHE A 370 11.65 -8.66 10.52
CA PHE A 370 10.62 -7.63 10.50
C PHE A 370 9.60 -7.80 11.61
N ARG A 371 9.10 -6.68 12.12
CA ARG A 371 7.98 -6.58 13.04
C ARG A 371 6.85 -5.84 12.34
N LEU A 372 5.64 -6.38 12.39
CA LEU A 372 4.43 -5.70 11.92
C LEU A 372 4.07 -4.59 12.91
N GLU A 373 4.04 -3.35 12.43
CA GLU A 373 3.69 -2.16 13.22
C GLU A 373 2.25 -1.68 12.92
N LEU A 374 1.81 -1.82 11.66
CA LEU A 374 0.43 -1.58 11.26
C LEU A 374 -0.02 -2.74 10.37
N SER A 375 -1.02 -3.48 10.84
CA SER A 375 -1.64 -4.54 10.03
C SER A 375 -2.52 -3.92 8.96
N LEU A 376 -2.38 -4.45 7.75
CA LEU A 376 -3.32 -4.26 6.67
C LEU A 376 -4.71 -4.71 7.11
N THR A 377 -4.85 -5.86 7.77
CA THR A 377 -6.16 -6.49 8.06
C THR A 377 -7.01 -5.73 9.07
N GLU A 378 -6.38 -4.98 9.98
CA GLU A 378 -7.05 -4.22 11.04
C GLU A 378 -7.26 -2.74 10.68
N GLY A 379 -6.54 -2.25 9.66
CA GLY A 379 -6.58 -0.87 9.22
C GLY A 379 -7.76 -0.51 8.31
N PRO A 380 -7.92 0.78 7.96
CA PRO A 380 -8.83 1.24 6.93
C PRO A 380 -8.64 0.52 5.58
N PRO A 381 -9.65 0.51 4.68
CA PRO A 381 -9.57 -0.11 3.36
C PRO A 381 -8.29 0.19 2.58
N LEU A 382 -7.90 1.46 2.55
CA LEU A 382 -6.74 2.00 1.84
C LEU A 382 -5.40 1.83 2.58
N ALA A 383 -5.42 1.29 3.80
CA ALA A 383 -4.22 1.11 4.59
C ALA A 383 -3.27 0.07 3.97
N LYS A 384 -1.98 0.38 4.00
CA LYS A 384 -0.90 -0.53 3.63
C LYS A 384 -0.24 -1.09 4.89
N PRO A 385 0.31 -2.31 4.84
CA PRO A 385 0.99 -2.86 5.99
C PRO A 385 2.30 -2.12 6.22
N VAL A 386 2.60 -1.82 7.48
CA VAL A 386 3.82 -1.13 7.89
C VAL A 386 4.64 -2.06 8.73
N TYR A 387 5.92 -2.20 8.38
CA TYR A 387 6.88 -3.00 9.10
C TYR A 387 8.02 -2.13 9.61
N SER A 388 8.58 -2.52 10.75
CA SER A 388 9.87 -2.05 11.25
C SER A 388 10.86 -3.22 11.25
N HIS A 389 12.16 -2.93 11.33
CA HIS A 389 13.14 -3.99 11.57
C HIS A 389 13.13 -4.40 13.05
N GLN A 390 13.20 -5.69 13.35
CA GLN A 390 13.31 -6.18 14.71
C GLN A 390 14.58 -5.63 15.39
N GLY A 391 14.40 -4.99 16.55
CA GLY A 391 15.45 -4.32 17.31
C GLY A 391 15.56 -2.81 17.06
N LEU A 392 14.79 -2.26 16.11
CA LEU A 392 14.53 -0.82 16.03
C LEU A 392 13.51 -0.37 17.07
N ASP A 393 13.42 0.95 17.22
CA ASP A 393 12.34 1.57 17.97
C ASP A 393 11.03 1.22 17.28
N ASN A 394 10.10 0.62 18.02
CA ASN A 394 8.75 0.38 17.52
C ASN A 394 7.99 1.71 17.42
N VAL A 395 6.75 1.67 16.91
CA VAL A 395 5.95 2.90 16.78
C VAL A 395 5.72 3.59 18.13
N ASP A 396 5.52 2.85 19.23
CA ASP A 396 5.41 3.45 20.57
C ASP A 396 6.67 4.27 20.93
N ASN A 397 7.86 3.66 20.83
CA ASN A 397 9.12 4.31 21.16
C ASN A 397 9.40 5.53 20.26
N LEU A 398 9.10 5.42 18.96
CA LEU A 398 9.25 6.51 18.00
C LEU A 398 8.28 7.66 18.30
N CYS A 399 7.03 7.32 18.64
CA CYS A 399 6.01 8.28 19.01
C CYS A 399 6.40 9.03 20.28
N GLU A 400 6.90 8.34 21.30
CA GLU A 400 7.38 8.97 22.54
C GLU A 400 8.58 9.89 22.29
N GLN A 401 9.50 9.51 21.41
CA GLN A 401 10.67 10.33 21.08
C GLN A 401 10.32 11.58 20.25
N LEU A 402 9.35 11.48 19.33
CA LEU A 402 8.91 12.63 18.51
C LEU A 402 7.92 13.54 19.25
N PHE A 403 7.04 12.93 20.05
CA PHE A 403 5.90 13.57 20.71
C PHE A 403 5.82 13.14 22.19
N PRO A 404 6.74 13.60 23.06
CA PRO A 404 6.82 13.15 24.46
C PRO A 404 5.73 13.77 25.36
N VAL A 405 4.45 13.61 25.03
CA VAL A 405 3.31 14.25 25.72
C VAL A 405 3.35 13.99 27.23
N ARG A 406 3.33 15.07 28.02
CA ARG A 406 3.28 15.03 29.49
C ARG A 406 1.90 15.49 29.96
N SER A 407 1.40 14.85 31.01
CA SER A 407 0.15 15.25 31.64
C SER A 407 0.22 16.71 32.11
N HIS A 408 -0.83 17.48 31.84
CA HIS A 408 -0.97 18.88 32.26
C HIS A 408 0.03 19.86 31.63
N SER A 409 0.62 19.54 30.47
CA SER A 409 1.39 20.51 29.69
C SER A 409 1.20 20.38 28.18
N ILE A 410 1.53 21.46 27.47
CA ILE A 410 1.61 21.49 26.01
C ILE A 410 3.08 21.53 25.62
N ILE A 411 3.48 20.60 24.77
CA ILE A 411 4.88 20.43 24.35
C ILE A 411 5.08 20.98 22.95
N TYR A 412 6.22 21.61 22.73
CA TYR A 412 6.62 22.20 21.45
C TYR A 412 7.65 21.27 20.81
N THR A 413 7.43 20.87 19.56
CA THR A 413 8.33 19.96 18.84
C THR A 413 8.36 20.30 17.35
N PRO A 414 9.50 20.15 16.64
CA PRO A 414 10.84 19.92 17.19
C PRO A 414 11.35 21.15 17.96
N GLU A 415 12.01 20.93 19.11
CA GLU A 415 12.48 22.02 19.99
C GLU A 415 13.38 23.02 19.26
N LYS A 416 14.38 22.54 18.52
CA LYS A 416 15.34 23.39 17.80
C LYS A 416 14.66 24.26 16.73
N LEU A 417 13.75 23.68 15.95
CA LEU A 417 13.03 24.43 14.92
C LEU A 417 12.11 25.48 15.56
N CYS A 418 11.49 25.14 16.68
CA CYS A 418 10.70 26.09 17.45
C CYS A 418 11.57 27.26 17.92
N GLU A 419 12.74 27.00 18.52
CA GLU A 419 13.68 28.05 18.94
C GLU A 419 14.13 28.94 17.77
N ASP A 420 14.53 28.35 16.64
CA ASP A 420 14.94 29.08 15.44
C ASP A 420 13.81 29.98 14.92
N LEU A 421 12.57 29.45 14.79
CA LEU A 421 11.42 30.23 14.32
C LEU A 421 11.01 31.35 15.27
N LEU A 422 11.10 31.13 16.59
CA LEU A 422 10.80 32.17 17.59
C LEU A 422 11.87 33.27 17.60
N GLN A 423 13.13 32.93 17.34
CA GLN A 423 14.21 33.91 17.19
C GLN A 423 14.05 34.74 15.91
N GLU A 424 13.72 34.10 14.79
CA GLU A 424 13.47 34.79 13.52
C GLU A 424 12.21 35.67 13.58
N HIS A 425 11.17 35.20 14.29
CA HIS A 425 9.86 35.85 14.36
C HIS A 425 9.32 35.94 15.81
N PRO A 426 9.78 36.92 16.62
CA PRO A 426 9.37 37.04 18.03
C PRO A 426 7.86 37.18 18.28
N GLY A 427 7.12 37.73 17.30
CA GLY A 427 5.65 37.84 17.39
C GLY A 427 4.91 36.50 17.43
N LEU A 428 5.57 35.40 17.04
CA LEU A 428 5.00 34.06 17.04
C LEU A 428 4.74 33.54 18.47
N ASP A 429 5.60 33.86 19.44
CA ASP A 429 5.42 33.44 20.85
C ASP A 429 4.12 34.00 21.43
N ILE A 430 3.89 35.30 21.23
CA ILE A 430 2.69 36.00 21.72
C ILE A 430 1.45 35.43 21.04
N LEU A 431 1.52 35.21 19.73
CA LEU A 431 0.42 34.65 18.94
C LEU A 431 0.05 33.24 19.44
N MET A 432 1.03 32.36 19.62
CA MET A 432 0.78 30.99 20.11
C MET A 432 0.25 31.00 21.54
N LYS A 433 0.83 31.78 22.46
CA LYS A 433 0.33 31.88 23.85
C LYS A 433 -1.14 32.31 23.92
N ASN A 434 -1.58 33.19 23.02
CA ASN A 434 -2.98 33.58 22.96
C ASN A 434 -3.92 32.43 22.57
N GLN A 435 -3.51 31.58 21.62
CA GLN A 435 -4.30 30.44 21.16
C GLN A 435 -4.39 29.30 22.21
N LEU A 436 -3.45 29.26 23.16
CA LEU A 436 -3.31 28.17 24.15
C LEU A 436 -3.99 28.44 25.51
N LYS A 437 -4.61 29.60 25.74
CA LYS A 437 -5.13 30.06 27.05
C LYS A 437 -6.12 29.13 27.78
N GLN A 438 -6.65 28.10 27.13
CA GLN A 438 -7.67 27.18 27.68
C GLN A 438 -7.29 25.69 27.55
N LEU A 439 -6.03 25.39 27.20
CA LEU A 439 -5.59 24.03 26.91
C LEU A 439 -4.67 23.51 28.01
N SER A 440 -4.93 22.28 28.46
CA SER A 440 -4.21 21.67 29.57
C SER A 440 -3.24 20.57 29.15
N GLU A 441 -3.47 19.86 28.04
CA GLU A 441 -2.64 18.71 27.64
C GLU A 441 -2.62 18.53 26.11
N GLY A 442 -1.42 18.46 25.52
CA GLY A 442 -1.26 18.24 24.08
C GLY A 442 0.15 18.49 23.55
N VAL A 443 0.24 18.55 22.22
CA VAL A 443 1.48 18.83 21.48
C VAL A 443 1.24 19.85 20.37
N LEU A 444 2.20 20.76 20.21
CA LEU A 444 2.33 21.71 19.11
C LEU A 444 3.51 21.28 18.25
N ILE A 445 3.23 20.96 16.99
CA ILE A 445 4.20 20.44 16.05
C ILE A 445 4.50 21.49 14.98
N PHE A 446 5.66 22.13 15.10
CA PHE A 446 6.15 23.15 14.20
C PHE A 446 6.76 22.53 12.96
N SER A 447 6.45 23.09 11.80
CA SER A 447 7.11 22.83 10.53
C SER A 447 7.28 24.12 9.74
N ARG A 448 8.35 24.25 8.97
CA ARG A 448 8.49 25.36 8.01
C ARG A 448 7.40 25.28 6.94
N SER A 449 7.03 24.07 6.54
CA SER A 449 5.94 23.83 5.62
C SER A 449 5.34 22.45 5.86
N TRP A 450 4.13 22.39 6.43
CA TRP A 450 3.39 21.13 6.54
C TRP A 450 2.99 20.59 5.16
N ALA A 451 2.90 21.45 4.13
CA ALA A 451 2.70 21.04 2.74
C ALA A 451 3.76 20.02 2.31
N VAL A 452 5.05 20.30 2.55
CA VAL A 452 6.15 19.41 2.16
C VAL A 452 6.05 18.06 2.87
N GLU A 453 5.71 18.04 4.16
CA GLU A 453 5.53 16.79 4.93
C GLU A 453 4.36 15.94 4.42
N VAL A 454 3.30 16.57 3.90
CA VAL A 454 2.15 15.87 3.31
C VAL A 454 2.27 15.61 1.80
N GLY A 455 3.40 16.00 1.18
CA GLY A 455 3.67 15.78 -0.25
C GLY A 455 3.01 16.80 -1.18
N LEU A 456 2.76 18.00 -0.68
CA LEU A 456 2.28 19.16 -1.44
C LEU A 456 3.42 20.19 -1.60
N PRO A 457 3.36 21.05 -2.63
CA PRO A 457 4.39 22.05 -2.84
C PRO A 457 4.35 23.15 -1.79
N GLU A 458 5.53 23.69 -1.47
CA GLU A 458 5.68 24.82 -0.55
C GLU A 458 5.13 26.12 -1.14
N ASN A 459 4.64 27.01 -0.27
CA ASN A 459 4.25 28.38 -0.64
C ASN A 459 5.16 29.39 0.08
N GLN A 460 5.77 30.29 -0.69
CA GLN A 460 6.72 31.28 -0.19
C GLN A 460 6.09 32.37 0.68
N ASP A 461 4.76 32.55 0.62
CA ASP A 461 4.02 33.53 1.42
C ASP A 461 3.78 33.06 2.86
N ILE A 462 4.17 31.83 3.20
CA ILE A 462 4.01 31.23 4.53
C ILE A 462 5.32 31.37 5.32
N ILE A 463 5.20 31.68 6.61
CA ILE A 463 6.32 31.73 7.55
C ILE A 463 6.58 30.33 8.10
N CYS A 464 5.53 29.72 8.65
CA CYS A 464 5.53 28.36 9.16
C CYS A 464 4.11 27.83 9.31
N ASP A 465 3.98 26.52 9.46
CA ASP A 465 2.75 25.82 9.77
C ASP A 465 2.91 25.13 11.14
N VAL A 466 1.87 25.17 11.98
CA VAL A 466 1.88 24.58 13.33
C VAL A 466 0.65 23.70 13.51
N LEU A 467 0.87 22.40 13.75
CA LEU A 467 -0.20 21.44 14.02
C LEU A 467 -0.39 21.28 15.53
N LEU A 468 -1.56 21.63 16.03
CA LEU A 468 -1.99 21.44 17.40
C LEU A 468 -2.81 20.14 17.53
N ILE A 469 -2.36 19.26 18.42
CA ILE A 469 -3.12 18.08 18.85
C ILE A 469 -3.25 18.14 20.37
N ALA A 470 -4.45 18.41 20.88
CA ALA A 470 -4.69 18.61 22.30
C ALA A 470 -6.01 17.99 22.76
N LYS A 471 -6.08 17.59 24.05
CA LYS A 471 -7.32 17.05 24.63
C LYS A 471 -8.43 18.10 24.65
N GLY A 472 -9.66 17.64 24.42
CA GLY A 472 -10.86 18.47 24.45
C GLY A 472 -11.10 19.30 23.18
N ARG A 473 -10.22 19.22 22.17
CA ARG A 473 -10.38 19.93 20.89
C ARG A 473 -10.10 19.02 19.70
N PRO A 474 -10.65 19.31 18.51
CA PRO A 474 -10.19 18.68 17.28
C PRO A 474 -8.75 19.13 16.96
N PRO A 475 -7.99 18.36 16.15
CA PRO A 475 -6.71 18.81 15.62
C PRO A 475 -6.85 20.11 14.82
N ILE A 476 -5.95 21.07 15.06
CA ILE A 476 -5.97 22.38 14.39
C ILE A 476 -4.64 22.60 13.68
N LEU A 477 -4.69 22.96 12.40
CA LEU A 477 -3.54 23.37 11.61
C LEU A 477 -3.52 24.89 11.53
N TYR A 478 -2.59 25.53 12.22
CA TYR A 478 -2.32 26.96 12.08
C TYR A 478 -1.35 27.20 10.94
N THR A 479 -1.72 28.04 9.98
CA THR A 479 -0.84 28.49 8.89
C THR A 479 -0.54 29.97 9.10
N ILE A 480 0.73 30.29 9.36
CA ILE A 480 1.18 31.65 9.69
C ILE A 480 1.65 32.33 8.40
N CYS A 481 0.97 33.39 7.99
CA CYS A 481 1.19 34.08 6.72
C CYS A 481 2.07 35.32 6.87
N LYS A 482 2.87 35.62 5.83
CA LYS A 482 3.69 36.85 5.72
C LYS A 482 2.85 38.08 5.33
N HIS A 483 1.83 37.85 4.51
CA HIS A 483 0.97 38.88 3.93
C HIS A 483 -0.47 38.77 4.46
N PRO A 484 -1.31 39.80 4.25
CA PRO A 484 -2.73 39.74 4.62
C PRO A 484 -3.42 38.50 4.06
N ILE A 485 -4.39 37.99 4.82
CA ILE A 485 -5.06 36.73 4.51
C ILE A 485 -5.85 36.87 3.21
N SER A 486 -5.72 35.87 2.33
CA SER A 486 -6.44 35.79 1.05
C SER A 486 -7.15 34.43 0.91
N GLU A 487 -8.10 34.36 -0.03
CA GLU A 487 -8.82 33.11 -0.34
C GLU A 487 -7.87 32.02 -0.87
N ASP A 488 -6.83 32.40 -1.62
CA ASP A 488 -5.80 31.47 -2.12
C ASP A 488 -4.98 30.83 -0.99
N LEU A 489 -4.62 31.62 0.02
CA LEU A 489 -3.90 31.12 1.20
C LEU A 489 -4.79 30.20 2.04
N PHE A 490 -6.09 30.51 2.11
CA PHE A 490 -7.05 29.64 2.75
C PHE A 490 -7.15 28.29 2.02
N GLU A 491 -7.29 28.30 0.70
CA GLU A 491 -7.33 27.08 -0.11
C GLU A 491 -6.04 26.26 0.03
N TYR A 492 -4.88 26.92 0.13
CA TYR A 492 -3.61 26.27 0.46
C TYR A 492 -3.65 25.54 1.80
N SER A 493 -4.03 26.23 2.89
CA SER A 493 -4.12 25.62 4.23
C SER A 493 -5.16 24.50 4.30
N ARG A 494 -6.31 24.68 3.64
CA ARG A 494 -7.37 23.67 3.52
C ARG A 494 -6.87 22.40 2.83
N ARG A 495 -6.08 22.52 1.76
CA ARG A 495 -5.47 21.37 1.07
C ARG A 495 -4.50 20.61 1.95
N ILE A 496 -3.69 21.31 2.75
CA ILE A 496 -2.79 20.67 3.71
C ILE A 496 -3.59 19.89 4.75
N ALA A 497 -4.61 20.52 5.35
CA ALA A 497 -5.46 19.87 6.34
C ALA A 497 -6.16 18.62 5.79
N TRP A 498 -6.68 18.70 4.55
CA TRP A 498 -7.26 17.54 3.85
C TRP A 498 -6.23 16.43 3.64
N ARG A 499 -5.07 16.76 3.08
CA ARG A 499 -4.02 15.77 2.79
C ARG A 499 -3.43 15.16 4.05
N LEU A 500 -3.35 15.93 5.13
CA LEU A 500 -2.95 15.46 6.45
C LEU A 500 -3.95 14.46 7.01
N LYS A 501 -5.26 14.76 7.00
CA LYS A 501 -6.32 13.82 7.38
C LYS A 501 -6.20 12.52 6.57
N GLU A 502 -6.06 12.64 5.26
CA GLU A 502 -5.94 11.49 4.37
C GLU A 502 -4.72 10.62 4.71
N LYS A 503 -3.55 11.22 4.94
CA LYS A 503 -2.35 10.49 5.38
C LYS A 503 -2.54 9.82 6.74
N LEU A 504 -3.14 10.50 7.71
CA LEU A 504 -3.40 9.95 9.05
C LEU A 504 -4.29 8.71 9.00
N VAL A 505 -5.32 8.73 8.15
CA VAL A 505 -6.23 7.59 7.98
C VAL A 505 -5.60 6.50 7.12
N ASN A 506 -5.19 6.83 5.89
CA ASN A 506 -4.79 5.83 4.89
C ASN A 506 -3.37 5.32 5.07
N THR A 507 -2.44 6.14 5.59
CA THR A 507 -1.05 5.71 5.84
C THR A 507 -0.83 5.38 7.31
N GLY A 508 -1.35 6.24 8.20
CA GLY A 508 -1.23 6.08 9.65
C GLY A 508 -2.18 5.05 10.26
N GLY A 509 -3.20 4.61 9.51
CA GLY A 509 -4.17 3.63 9.99
C GLY A 509 -5.14 4.19 11.04
N TYR A 510 -5.33 5.51 11.12
CA TYR A 510 -6.25 6.08 12.09
C TYR A 510 -7.70 5.75 11.77
N ILE A 511 -8.39 5.11 12.71
CA ILE A 511 -9.74 4.58 12.52
C ILE A 511 -10.81 5.32 13.31
N HIS A 512 -10.56 6.44 13.99
CA HIS A 512 -11.62 7.19 14.68
C HIS A 512 -12.15 8.36 13.84
N LYS A 513 -13.23 9.02 14.28
CA LYS A 513 -13.74 10.24 13.63
C LYS A 513 -12.62 11.30 13.66
N LEU A 514 -12.29 11.86 12.50
CA LEU A 514 -11.17 12.78 12.34
C LEU A 514 -11.54 13.93 11.41
N CYS A 515 -11.28 15.16 11.85
CA CYS A 515 -11.11 16.33 11.01
C CYS A 515 -9.84 17.07 11.43
N VAL A 516 -9.29 17.86 10.52
CA VAL A 516 -8.19 18.79 10.80
C VAL A 516 -8.71 20.17 10.44
N ILE A 517 -8.77 21.08 11.42
CA ILE A 517 -9.33 22.42 11.23
C ILE A 517 -8.21 23.37 10.78
N PRO A 518 -8.22 23.90 9.55
CA PRO A 518 -7.26 24.91 9.12
C PRO A 518 -7.63 26.28 9.72
N LYS A 519 -6.63 27.00 10.23
CA LYS A 519 -6.74 28.37 10.73
C LYS A 519 -5.60 29.22 10.20
N LEU A 520 -5.91 30.39 9.66
CA LEU A 520 -4.91 31.31 9.14
C LEU A 520 -4.67 32.42 10.15
N LEU A 521 -3.39 32.65 10.42
CA LEU A 521 -2.93 33.69 11.33
C LEU A 521 -1.93 34.59 10.62
N THR A 522 -1.96 35.87 10.97
CA THR A 522 -0.93 36.83 10.58
C THR A 522 -0.13 37.26 11.81
N LEU A 523 1.16 37.54 11.64
CA LEU A 523 1.94 38.09 12.74
C LEU A 523 1.42 39.51 13.06
N PRO A 524 1.24 39.85 14.35
CA PRO A 524 0.75 41.17 14.72
C PRO A 524 1.72 42.26 14.23
N PRO A 525 1.26 43.32 13.55
CA PRO A 525 2.06 44.53 13.43
C PRO A 525 2.30 45.04 14.85
N LYS A 526 3.52 45.51 15.14
CA LYS A 526 4.14 45.74 16.47
C LYS A 526 3.30 46.39 17.60
N ILE A 527 2.04 46.78 17.42
CA ILE A 527 1.18 47.41 18.44
C ILE A 527 -0.29 46.90 18.47
N ASN A 528 -0.78 46.03 17.56
CA ASN A 528 -2.17 45.53 17.64
C ASN A 528 -2.30 44.02 17.35
N CYS A 529 -3.25 43.39 18.03
CA CYS A 529 -3.61 41.97 17.92
C CYS A 529 -3.73 41.55 16.44
N GLY A 530 -3.07 40.45 16.06
CA GLY A 530 -3.12 39.93 14.70
C GLY A 530 -4.55 39.62 14.27
N GLU A 531 -4.85 39.84 12.99
CA GLU A 531 -6.14 39.45 12.42
C GLU A 531 -6.17 37.93 12.25
N GLU A 532 -7.12 37.28 12.92
CA GLU A 532 -7.45 35.86 12.75
C GLU A 532 -8.60 35.77 11.74
N TRP A 533 -8.39 35.05 10.63
CA TRP A 533 -9.47 34.73 9.71
C TRP A 533 -10.01 33.35 10.07
N ASP A 534 -10.91 33.32 11.05
CA ASP A 534 -11.66 32.11 11.41
C ASP A 534 -12.92 32.05 10.55
N LEU A 535 -12.94 31.18 9.53
CA LEU A 535 -14.16 30.88 8.76
C LEU A 535 -15.19 30.09 9.59
N ASN A 536 -15.01 29.99 10.91
CA ASN A 536 -15.78 29.15 11.83
C ASN A 536 -15.90 27.71 11.32
N ILE A 537 -14.83 27.18 10.71
CA ILE A 537 -14.83 25.83 10.14
C ILE A 537 -15.07 24.79 11.23
N GLN A 538 -14.64 25.06 12.45
CA GLN A 538 -14.94 24.20 13.59
C GLN A 538 -16.45 24.12 13.85
N GLU A 539 -17.17 25.24 13.74
CA GLU A 539 -18.64 25.26 13.82
C GLU A 539 -19.28 24.57 12.62
N MET A 540 -18.51 24.30 11.55
CA MET A 540 -18.99 23.55 10.40
C MET A 540 -19.12 22.03 10.62
N TYR A 541 -18.65 21.52 11.76
CA TYR A 541 -18.74 20.12 12.14
C TYR A 541 -19.71 19.89 13.31
N PRO A 542 -20.26 18.68 13.46
CA PRO A 542 -21.13 18.35 14.59
C PRO A 542 -20.39 18.53 15.92
N GLN A 543 -21.15 18.89 16.96
CA GLN A 543 -20.59 19.01 18.31
C GLN A 543 -19.93 17.69 18.73
N ASN A 544 -18.66 17.79 19.16
CA ASN A 544 -17.77 16.68 19.53
C ASN A 544 -17.24 15.81 18.37
N TYR A 545 -17.49 16.17 17.11
CA TYR A 545 -16.85 15.50 15.99
C TYR A 545 -15.33 15.66 16.08
N SER A 546 -14.59 14.55 15.99
CA SER A 546 -13.13 14.53 16.12
C SER A 546 -12.56 15.05 17.46
N LEU A 547 -13.37 15.13 18.53
CA LEU A 547 -12.87 15.59 19.82
C LEU A 547 -11.86 14.60 20.42
N ILE A 548 -10.69 15.10 20.79
CA ILE A 548 -9.59 14.29 21.29
C ILE A 548 -9.74 14.04 22.81
N ASN A 549 -9.72 12.78 23.20
CA ASN A 549 -9.67 12.27 24.57
C ASN A 549 -8.35 11.49 24.80
N SER A 550 -8.14 10.96 26.00
CA SER A 550 -6.90 10.24 26.32
C SER A 550 -6.64 9.01 25.44
N ASN A 551 -7.68 8.28 25.04
CA ASN A 551 -7.54 7.04 24.28
C ASN A 551 -7.22 7.32 22.82
N ASN A 552 -7.94 8.25 22.19
CA ASN A 552 -7.74 8.57 20.79
C ASN A 552 -6.54 9.51 20.54
N LEU A 553 -6.04 10.21 21.57
CA LEU A 553 -4.82 11.01 21.50
C LEU A 553 -3.62 10.14 21.16
N LYS A 554 -3.39 9.05 21.93
CA LYS A 554 -2.30 8.12 21.67
C LYS A 554 -2.41 7.51 20.27
N ALA A 555 -3.60 7.04 19.90
CA ALA A 555 -3.85 6.48 18.56
C ALA A 555 -3.57 7.49 17.44
N LEU A 556 -3.90 8.78 17.64
CA LEU A 556 -3.66 9.83 16.64
C LEU A 556 -2.17 10.15 16.50
N LEU A 557 -1.43 10.22 17.61
CA LEU A 557 0.01 10.45 17.59
C LEU A 557 0.78 9.26 17.00
N HIS A 558 0.31 8.04 17.25
CA HIS A 558 0.81 6.84 16.57
C HIS A 558 0.59 6.92 15.06
N ALA A 559 -0.63 7.23 14.63
CA ALA A 559 -0.96 7.37 13.22
C ALA A 559 -0.12 8.48 12.57
N LEU A 560 0.12 9.59 13.27
CA LEU A 560 1.00 10.66 12.80
C LEU A 560 2.45 10.21 12.67
N THR A 561 2.96 9.48 13.66
CA THR A 561 4.32 8.90 13.64
C THR A 561 4.51 8.00 12.41
N VAL A 562 3.56 7.10 12.16
CA VAL A 562 3.57 6.24 10.97
C VAL A 562 3.47 7.08 9.70
N ALA A 563 2.54 8.04 9.63
CA ALA A 563 2.36 8.88 8.44
C ALA A 563 3.59 9.73 8.07
N LEU A 564 4.40 10.13 9.04
CA LEU A 564 5.63 10.92 8.84
C LEU A 564 6.85 10.07 8.51
N LEU A 565 6.99 8.90 9.16
CA LEU A 565 8.20 8.08 9.07
C LEU A 565 8.15 7.01 7.98
N THR A 566 6.99 6.77 7.37
CA THR A 566 6.82 5.68 6.40
C THR A 566 7.45 5.95 5.05
N PHE A 567 8.00 4.90 4.46
CA PHE A 567 8.44 4.87 3.06
C PHE A 567 8.18 3.51 2.41
N LYS A 568 8.00 3.49 1.09
CA LYS A 568 7.86 2.23 0.35
C LYS A 568 9.12 1.37 0.46
N SER A 569 8.96 0.13 0.89
CA SER A 569 10.07 -0.81 1.03
C SER A 569 10.65 -1.21 -0.33
N PHE A 570 11.97 -1.35 -0.42
CA PHE A 570 12.61 -1.91 -1.63
C PHE A 570 12.39 -3.41 -1.78
N LEU A 571 11.99 -4.08 -0.70
CA LEU A 571 11.62 -5.50 -0.73
C LEU A 571 10.19 -5.74 -1.25
N SER A 572 9.37 -4.69 -1.42
CA SER A 572 8.03 -4.84 -1.97
C SER A 572 8.05 -5.50 -3.35
N ASP A 573 8.99 -5.09 -4.20
CA ASP A 573 9.18 -5.66 -5.53
C ASP A 573 9.62 -7.15 -5.46
N HIS A 574 10.27 -7.56 -4.35
CA HIS A 574 10.77 -8.92 -4.14
C HIS A 574 9.71 -9.90 -3.62
N VAL A 575 8.80 -9.39 -2.78
CA VAL A 575 7.71 -10.15 -2.13
C VAL A 575 6.47 -10.18 -3.02
N GLY A 576 6.40 -9.34 -4.07
CA GLY A 576 5.23 -9.24 -4.94
C GLY A 576 4.04 -8.55 -4.28
N SER A 577 4.28 -7.86 -3.15
CA SER A 577 3.27 -7.11 -2.40
C SER A 577 3.86 -5.83 -1.85
N GLU A 578 3.12 -4.74 -1.94
CA GLU A 578 3.56 -3.45 -1.46
C GLU A 578 3.41 -3.34 0.07
N PHE A 579 4.50 -2.94 0.73
CA PHE A 579 4.51 -2.64 2.16
C PHE A 579 5.45 -1.48 2.47
N LEU A 580 5.21 -0.84 3.61
CA LEU A 580 5.95 0.33 4.05
C LEU A 580 6.93 -0.04 5.16
N ASN A 581 8.08 0.63 5.19
CA ASN A 581 9.05 0.58 6.28
C ASN A 581 9.11 1.92 7.01
N LEU A 582 9.60 1.92 8.25
CA LEU A 582 9.80 3.13 9.06
C LEU A 582 11.24 3.65 8.98
N LEU A 583 11.37 4.97 8.84
CA LEU A 583 12.63 5.69 8.99
C LEU A 583 13.04 5.74 10.46
N THR A 584 14.35 5.77 10.69
CA THR A 584 14.91 6.14 12.00
C THR A 584 14.78 7.64 12.24
N ILE A 585 14.76 8.09 13.50
CA ILE A 585 14.64 9.51 13.84
C ILE A 585 15.74 10.37 13.22
N LYS A 586 16.99 9.86 13.16
CA LYS A 586 18.08 10.59 12.51
C LYS A 586 17.87 10.75 11.00
N GLN A 587 17.34 9.72 10.33
CA GLN A 587 16.98 9.82 8.91
C GLN A 587 15.82 10.80 8.69
N TYR A 588 14.83 10.82 9.59
CA TYR A 588 13.73 11.77 9.53
C TYR A 588 14.19 13.22 9.75
N GLN A 589 15.06 13.47 10.74
CA GLN A 589 15.64 14.80 11.01
C GLN A 589 16.36 15.38 9.78
N LEU A 590 17.08 14.54 9.01
CA LEU A 590 17.69 14.98 7.75
C LEU A 590 16.67 15.43 6.71
N LEU A 591 15.51 14.77 6.67
CA LEU A 591 14.45 15.03 5.70
C LEU A 591 13.56 16.22 6.09
N SER A 592 13.47 16.57 7.37
CA SER A 592 12.59 17.64 7.87
C SER A 592 13.38 18.90 8.26
N GLU A 593 14.43 18.79 9.09
CA GLU A 593 15.14 19.96 9.62
C GLU A 593 16.25 20.44 8.66
N ASN A 594 17.16 19.55 8.26
CA ASN A 594 18.35 19.94 7.48
C ASN A 594 18.01 20.38 6.05
N LEU A 595 16.92 19.87 5.47
CA LEU A 595 16.51 20.20 4.11
C LEU A 595 16.25 21.71 3.91
N HIS A 596 15.66 22.37 4.91
CA HIS A 596 15.38 23.81 4.87
C HIS A 596 16.59 24.66 5.30
N LYS A 597 17.53 24.09 6.06
CA LYS A 597 18.66 24.82 6.63
C LYS A 597 19.87 24.90 5.68
N THR A 598 20.17 23.81 4.97
CA THR A 598 21.45 23.69 4.26
C THR A 598 21.28 23.19 2.83
N ARG A 599 21.64 24.03 1.85
CA ARG A 599 21.67 23.65 0.44
C ARG A 599 22.85 22.73 0.12
N LYS A 600 23.98 22.88 0.81
CA LYS A 600 25.15 22.00 0.73
C LYS A 600 25.29 21.20 2.02
N LEU A 601 25.42 19.87 1.94
CA LEU A 601 25.54 19.00 3.12
C LEU A 601 26.36 17.74 2.83
N TYR A 602 27.24 17.37 3.76
CA TYR A 602 27.93 16.09 3.74
C TYR A 602 27.27 15.12 4.73
N VAL A 603 26.81 13.97 4.25
CA VAL A 603 26.18 12.95 5.09
C VAL A 603 27.11 11.77 5.23
N TYR A 604 27.68 11.61 6.43
CA TYR A 604 28.50 10.48 6.80
C TYR A 604 27.59 9.36 7.32
N GLY A 605 27.73 8.15 6.81
CA GLY A 605 26.95 7.03 7.31
C GLY A 605 27.73 5.73 7.24
N LEU A 606 27.64 4.94 8.30
CA LEU A 606 28.22 3.61 8.34
C LEU A 606 27.54 2.66 7.34
N PRO A 607 28.16 1.51 7.05
CA PRO A 607 27.51 0.47 6.25
C PRO A 607 26.16 0.07 6.84
N GLY A 608 25.13 -0.04 6.00
CA GLY A 608 23.80 -0.48 6.44
C GLY A 608 22.96 0.56 7.19
N THR A 609 23.35 1.84 7.20
CA THR A 609 22.57 2.96 7.81
C THR A 609 21.49 3.54 6.91
N GLY A 610 21.30 3.01 5.69
CA GLY A 610 20.26 3.44 4.76
C GLY A 610 20.56 4.74 3.99
N LYS A 611 21.82 5.10 3.77
CA LYS A 611 22.25 6.30 3.01
C LYS A 611 21.48 6.50 1.69
N THR A 612 21.48 5.50 0.81
CA THR A 612 20.78 5.56 -0.49
C THR A 612 19.26 5.75 -0.32
N VAL A 613 18.65 5.18 0.72
CA VAL A 613 17.22 5.39 1.02
C VAL A 613 16.95 6.87 1.31
N VAL A 614 17.79 7.46 2.17
CA VAL A 614 17.71 8.87 2.52
C VAL A 614 17.94 9.74 1.28
N ALA A 615 18.94 9.44 0.45
CA ALA A 615 19.22 10.16 -0.79
C ALA A 615 18.01 10.19 -1.73
N LEU A 616 17.34 9.05 -1.95
CA LEU A 616 16.14 8.99 -2.80
C LEU A 616 14.97 9.76 -2.20
N LYS A 617 14.80 9.73 -0.87
CA LYS A 617 13.76 10.50 -0.18
C LYS A 617 13.98 12.00 -0.23
N ILE A 618 15.23 12.44 -0.17
CA ILE A 618 15.58 13.86 -0.36
C ILE A 618 15.22 14.30 -1.77
N ILE A 619 15.52 13.49 -2.80
CA ILE A 619 15.16 13.79 -4.19
C ILE A 619 13.65 13.96 -4.35
N GLU A 620 12.85 13.05 -3.78
CA GLU A 620 11.38 13.15 -3.78
C GLU A 620 10.89 14.43 -3.09
N LYS A 621 11.45 14.76 -1.92
CA LYS A 621 11.10 15.98 -1.17
C LYS A 621 11.49 17.25 -1.91
N ILE A 622 12.72 17.34 -2.44
CA ILE A 622 13.19 18.51 -3.22
C ILE A 622 12.28 18.75 -4.42
N THR A 623 11.97 17.67 -5.16
CA THR A 623 11.11 17.73 -6.35
C THR A 623 9.73 18.28 -6.01
N THR A 624 9.16 17.83 -4.90
CA THR A 624 7.84 18.28 -4.43
C THR A 624 7.88 19.73 -3.92
N MET A 625 8.84 20.04 -3.06
CA MET A 625 9.00 21.34 -2.39
C MET A 625 9.20 22.47 -3.41
N LEU A 626 10.09 22.27 -4.38
CA LEU A 626 10.47 23.29 -5.37
C LEU A 626 9.70 23.18 -6.70
N LYS A 627 8.77 22.23 -6.84
CA LYS A 627 8.04 21.93 -8.09
C LYS A 627 8.98 21.67 -9.28
N CYS A 628 10.07 20.95 -9.04
CA CYS A 628 11.06 20.67 -10.07
C CYS A 628 10.59 19.57 -11.03
N ARG A 629 11.05 19.61 -12.27
CA ARG A 629 10.96 18.48 -13.19
C ARG A 629 12.05 17.46 -12.88
N LYS A 630 11.84 16.20 -13.28
CA LYS A 630 12.80 15.11 -13.05
C LYS A 630 14.17 15.40 -13.67
N GLU A 631 14.20 16.20 -14.74
CA GLU A 631 15.40 16.60 -15.45
C GLU A 631 16.25 17.62 -14.67
N GLU A 632 15.66 18.31 -13.68
CA GLU A 632 16.34 19.35 -12.90
C GLU A 632 17.07 18.80 -11.67
N VAL A 633 16.85 17.53 -11.34
CA VAL A 633 17.53 16.81 -10.24
C VAL A 633 18.39 15.69 -10.81
N LEU A 634 19.67 15.69 -10.43
CA LEU A 634 20.66 14.72 -10.90
C LEU A 634 21.21 13.89 -9.74
N TYR A 635 21.09 12.57 -9.87
CA TYR A 635 21.76 11.59 -9.02
C TYR A 635 23.04 11.11 -9.69
N VAL A 636 24.17 11.20 -8.99
CA VAL A 636 25.49 10.78 -9.50
C VAL A 636 26.08 9.71 -8.59
N CYS A 637 26.54 8.60 -9.17
CA CYS A 637 27.27 7.56 -8.47
C CYS A 637 28.42 7.01 -9.34
N GLU A 638 29.31 6.18 -8.80
CA GLU A 638 30.35 5.52 -9.61
C GLU A 638 29.79 4.27 -10.31
N ASN A 639 28.91 3.53 -9.62
CA ASN A 639 28.51 2.17 -10.00
C ASN A 639 27.30 2.13 -10.92
N GLN A 640 27.46 1.51 -12.09
CA GLN A 640 26.37 1.31 -13.06
C GLN A 640 25.15 0.54 -12.50
N PRO A 641 25.30 -0.56 -11.74
CA PRO A 641 24.13 -1.25 -11.16
C PRO A 641 23.31 -0.36 -10.21
N LEU A 642 23.98 0.46 -9.39
CA LEU A 642 23.33 1.42 -8.50
C LEU A 642 22.59 2.50 -9.30
N ARG A 643 23.21 3.04 -10.36
CA ARG A 643 22.56 3.97 -11.29
C ARG A 643 21.28 3.37 -11.87
N ASP A 644 21.35 2.12 -12.35
CA ASP A 644 20.22 1.46 -13.01
C ASP A 644 19.08 1.19 -12.02
N PHE A 645 19.39 0.81 -10.78
CA PHE A 645 18.43 0.73 -9.68
C PHE A 645 17.71 2.06 -9.43
N VAL A 646 18.45 3.17 -9.39
CA VAL A 646 17.83 4.51 -9.22
C VAL A 646 17.00 4.93 -10.43
N ARG A 647 17.45 4.62 -11.66
CA ARG A 647 16.68 4.88 -12.90
C ARG A 647 15.34 4.18 -12.91
N GLN A 648 15.27 2.93 -12.43
CA GLN A 648 14.02 2.17 -12.35
C GLN A 648 12.96 2.87 -11.48
N LYS A 649 13.37 3.66 -10.48
CA LYS A 649 12.44 4.42 -9.63
C LYS A 649 11.83 5.63 -10.34
N ASN A 650 12.41 6.08 -11.46
CA ASN A 650 11.88 7.15 -12.32
C ASN A 650 11.55 8.46 -11.55
N ILE A 651 12.43 8.86 -10.61
CA ILE A 651 12.26 10.09 -9.80
C ILE A 651 13.21 11.23 -10.20
N CYS A 652 14.35 10.92 -10.86
CA CYS A 652 15.36 11.90 -11.28
C CYS A 652 16.22 11.37 -12.43
N GLN A 653 17.08 12.21 -13.00
CA GLN A 653 18.16 11.74 -13.86
C GLN A 653 19.22 11.04 -13.03
N ALA A 654 19.63 9.83 -13.41
CA ALA A 654 20.72 9.11 -12.75
C ALA A 654 21.83 8.76 -13.74
N VAL A 655 23.07 9.12 -13.40
CA VAL A 655 24.26 8.95 -14.25
C VAL A 655 25.45 8.43 -13.45
N THR A 656 26.41 7.80 -14.15
CA THR A 656 27.72 7.51 -13.54
C THR A 656 28.58 8.77 -13.57
N ARG A 657 29.59 8.88 -12.68
CA ARG A 657 30.59 9.98 -12.70
C ARG A 657 31.20 10.19 -14.09
N VAL A 658 31.60 9.12 -14.77
CA VAL A 658 32.18 9.18 -16.13
C VAL A 658 31.21 9.87 -17.10
N ALA A 659 29.93 9.48 -17.08
CA ALA A 659 28.91 10.08 -17.92
C ALA A 659 28.60 11.53 -17.49
N PHE A 660 28.62 11.80 -16.19
CA PHE A 660 28.46 13.14 -15.64
C PHE A 660 29.55 14.09 -16.13
N LEU A 661 30.81 13.66 -16.21
CA LEU A 661 31.90 14.49 -16.72
C LEU A 661 31.77 14.77 -18.23
N LYS A 662 31.35 13.77 -19.01
CA LYS A 662 31.25 13.87 -20.48
C LYS A 662 30.03 14.64 -20.99
N ALA A 663 28.92 14.61 -20.27
CA ALA A 663 27.67 15.23 -20.70
C ALA A 663 27.51 16.67 -20.20
N ASN A 664 26.67 17.44 -20.90
CA ASN A 664 26.22 18.76 -20.48
C ASN A 664 24.84 18.66 -19.81
N PHE A 665 24.66 19.42 -18.74
CA PHE A 665 23.47 19.38 -17.89
C PHE A 665 22.88 20.78 -17.72
N GLU A 666 22.37 21.35 -18.81
CA GLU A 666 21.90 22.75 -18.82
C GLU A 666 20.68 23.00 -17.93
N ASN A 667 19.84 21.98 -17.74
CA ASN A 667 18.61 22.07 -16.93
C ASN A 667 18.79 21.67 -15.46
N VAL A 668 19.96 21.12 -15.08
CA VAL A 668 20.15 20.57 -13.73
C VAL A 668 20.38 21.70 -12.73
N LYS A 669 19.58 21.69 -11.67
CA LYS A 669 19.63 22.64 -10.55
C LYS A 669 20.11 21.98 -9.27
N HIS A 670 19.78 20.70 -9.07
CA HIS A 670 20.05 19.98 -7.83
C HIS A 670 20.87 18.72 -8.12
N ILE A 671 21.89 18.46 -7.32
CA ILE A 671 22.79 17.31 -7.47
C ILE A 671 22.91 16.57 -6.13
N ILE A 672 22.61 15.28 -6.18
CA ILE A 672 22.80 14.35 -5.06
C ILE A 672 23.84 13.33 -5.48
N ILE A 673 24.92 13.22 -4.70
CA ILE A 673 26.03 12.32 -4.99
C ILE A 673 26.08 11.22 -3.96
N ASP A 674 26.04 9.97 -4.42
CA ASP A 674 26.08 8.78 -3.57
C ASP A 674 27.38 8.02 -3.74
N GLU A 675 27.88 7.45 -2.65
CA GLU A 675 29.14 6.69 -2.60
C GLU A 675 30.34 7.46 -3.17
N ALA A 676 30.42 8.78 -2.91
CA ALA A 676 31.41 9.68 -3.54
C ALA A 676 32.86 9.32 -3.21
N GLN A 677 33.11 8.62 -2.10
CA GLN A 677 34.44 8.11 -1.76
C GLN A 677 34.95 7.04 -2.73
N ASN A 678 34.11 6.50 -3.61
CA ASN A 678 34.50 5.55 -4.65
C ASN A 678 34.80 6.23 -6.00
N PHE A 679 34.65 7.55 -6.12
CA PHE A 679 34.84 8.27 -7.37
C PHE A 679 36.32 8.35 -7.73
N GLN A 680 36.64 8.32 -9.02
CA GLN A 680 38.01 8.46 -9.50
C GLN A 680 38.24 9.86 -10.08
N ASP A 681 39.29 10.54 -9.61
CA ASP A 681 39.65 11.92 -9.99
C ASP A 681 40.18 12.08 -11.44
N GLY A 682 40.64 10.97 -12.04
CA GLY A 682 41.47 11.00 -13.26
C GLY A 682 40.82 11.43 -14.58
N GLU A 683 39.51 11.57 -14.66
CA GLU A 683 38.81 11.96 -15.91
C GLU A 683 38.31 13.42 -15.91
N GLY A 684 38.58 14.16 -14.83
CA GLY A 684 38.17 15.56 -14.67
C GLY A 684 37.58 15.86 -13.29
N ASP A 685 37.57 17.15 -12.95
CA ASP A 685 37.12 17.63 -11.64
C ASP A 685 35.60 17.63 -11.52
N TRP A 686 35.07 16.48 -11.10
CA TRP A 686 33.63 16.29 -10.94
C TRP A 686 33.07 17.17 -9.81
N TYR A 687 33.87 17.46 -8.77
CA TYR A 687 33.40 18.20 -7.60
C TYR A 687 33.17 19.67 -7.96
N ASN A 688 34.13 20.32 -8.62
CA ASN A 688 33.96 21.69 -9.10
C ASN A 688 32.90 21.79 -10.20
N LYS A 689 32.76 20.77 -11.06
CA LYS A 689 31.65 20.71 -12.01
C LYS A 689 30.28 20.72 -11.30
N ALA A 690 30.10 19.87 -10.28
CA ALA A 690 28.86 19.79 -9.52
C ALA A 690 28.58 21.08 -8.72
N LEU A 691 29.61 21.68 -8.12
CA LEU A 691 29.51 22.94 -7.40
C LEU A 691 29.12 24.09 -8.33
N THR A 692 29.71 24.16 -9.52
CA THR A 692 29.42 25.20 -10.52
C THR A 692 28.00 25.10 -11.02
N LEU A 693 27.51 23.89 -11.30
CA LEU A 693 26.13 23.67 -11.75
C LEU A 693 25.10 24.06 -10.67
N THR A 694 25.36 23.71 -9.41
CA THR A 694 24.45 24.01 -8.29
C THR A 694 24.55 25.47 -7.81
N SER A 695 25.63 26.19 -8.14
CA SER A 695 25.85 27.59 -7.75
C SER A 695 25.87 28.54 -8.95
N ALA A 696 25.26 28.14 -10.06
CA ALA A 696 25.33 28.90 -11.31
C ALA A 696 24.65 30.28 -11.17
N PRO A 697 25.22 31.36 -11.74
CA PRO A 697 24.71 32.73 -11.54
C PRO A 697 23.27 32.98 -12.04
N HIS A 698 22.76 32.11 -12.92
CA HIS A 698 21.40 32.22 -13.44
C HIS A 698 20.34 31.63 -12.48
N LEU A 699 20.77 30.92 -11.43
CA LEU A 699 19.86 30.40 -10.41
C LEU A 699 19.50 31.50 -9.42
N PRO A 700 18.21 31.64 -9.04
CA PRO A 700 17.79 32.63 -8.04
C PRO A 700 18.39 32.34 -6.66
N GLU A 701 18.61 31.06 -6.35
CA GLU A 701 19.27 30.58 -5.14
C GLU A 701 20.17 29.37 -5.48
N PRO A 702 21.20 29.10 -4.67
CA PRO A 702 21.97 27.88 -4.79
C PRO A 702 21.09 26.63 -4.73
N GLY A 703 21.30 25.74 -5.69
CA GLY A 703 20.71 24.43 -5.74
C GLY A 703 21.19 23.51 -4.62
N PHE A 704 20.58 22.34 -4.53
CA PHE A 704 20.94 21.36 -3.51
C PHE A 704 22.18 20.60 -3.97
N PHE A 705 23.20 20.51 -3.11
CA PHE A 705 24.43 19.79 -3.35
C PHE A 705 24.78 18.92 -2.15
N TRP A 706 24.24 17.70 -2.12
CA TRP A 706 24.41 16.78 -0.98
C TRP A 706 25.27 15.59 -1.38
N ILE A 707 26.21 15.23 -0.51
CA ILE A 707 27.20 14.18 -0.77
C ILE A 707 27.14 13.14 0.35
N PHE A 708 26.84 11.89 -0.01
CA PHE A 708 26.82 10.75 0.90
C PHE A 708 28.16 10.03 0.88
N LEU A 709 28.71 9.77 2.07
CA LEU A 709 30.07 9.29 2.26
C LEU A 709 30.15 8.11 3.24
N ASP A 710 30.97 7.12 2.87
CA ASP A 710 31.37 6.00 3.73
C ASP A 710 32.85 5.63 3.56
N TYR A 711 33.72 6.40 4.21
CA TYR A 711 35.17 6.23 4.14
C TYR A 711 35.67 4.85 4.59
N LEU A 712 34.91 4.14 5.44
CA LEU A 712 35.31 2.81 5.94
C LEU A 712 35.13 1.72 4.88
N GLN A 713 34.37 2.00 3.82
CA GLN A 713 34.21 1.11 2.66
C GLN A 713 35.16 1.40 1.49
N THR A 714 36.09 2.35 1.65
CA THR A 714 37.03 2.74 0.58
C THR A 714 37.89 1.55 0.13
N SER A 715 37.63 1.04 -1.07
CA SER A 715 38.23 -0.20 -1.60
C SER A 715 39.40 0.04 -2.56
N HIS A 716 39.99 1.22 -2.52
CA HIS A 716 41.01 1.68 -3.48
C HIS A 716 42.00 2.65 -2.83
N CYS A 717 43.05 3.02 -3.58
CA CYS A 717 44.12 3.92 -3.14
C CYS A 717 44.25 5.18 -4.03
N PHE A 718 43.34 5.39 -4.99
CA PHE A 718 43.43 6.52 -5.91
C PHE A 718 42.79 7.79 -5.32
N SER A 719 43.16 8.95 -5.87
CA SER A 719 42.51 10.22 -5.52
C SER A 719 41.03 10.19 -5.92
N THR A 720 40.17 10.69 -5.03
CA THR A 720 38.72 10.72 -5.25
C THR A 720 38.20 12.01 -5.84
N GLY A 721 39.00 13.08 -5.85
CA GLY A 721 38.55 14.44 -6.18
C GLY A 721 37.66 15.08 -5.10
N LEU A 722 37.50 14.44 -3.93
CA LEU A 722 36.87 15.07 -2.77
C LEU A 722 37.81 16.12 -2.15
N PRO A 723 37.28 17.24 -1.64
CA PRO A 723 38.07 18.19 -0.86
C PRO A 723 38.58 17.54 0.44
N GLU A 724 39.52 18.22 1.10
CA GLU A 724 40.00 17.76 2.41
C GLU A 724 38.84 17.65 3.40
N ALA A 725 38.87 16.62 4.26
CA ALA A 725 37.79 16.36 5.19
C ALA A 725 37.56 17.48 6.23
N THR A 726 38.57 18.32 6.45
CA THR A 726 38.48 19.56 7.25
C THR A 726 37.57 20.61 6.61
N TRP A 727 37.39 20.56 5.29
CA TRP A 727 36.53 21.47 4.52
C TRP A 727 35.12 20.89 4.29
N HIS A 728 34.84 19.71 4.86
CA HIS A 728 33.49 19.18 4.90
C HIS A 728 32.72 19.88 6.02
N ASP A 729 31.96 20.88 5.64
CA ASP A 729 31.03 21.63 6.49
C ASP A 729 29.87 22.16 5.63
N PRO A 730 28.60 22.06 6.07
CA PRO A 730 28.10 21.34 7.25
C PRO A 730 28.05 19.82 7.06
N VAL A 731 28.09 19.08 8.18
CA VAL A 731 28.12 17.61 8.20
C VAL A 731 27.09 17.00 9.14
N GLU A 732 26.44 15.96 8.68
CA GLU A 732 25.54 15.13 9.47
C GLU A 732 25.97 13.66 9.47
N SER A 733 25.54 12.93 10.50
CA SER A 733 26.01 11.56 10.76
C SER A 733 24.86 10.59 11.01
N LEU A 734 24.78 9.54 10.18
CA LEU A 734 23.87 8.41 10.36
C LEU A 734 24.55 7.32 11.20
N THR A 735 24.01 7.05 12.38
CA THR A 735 24.63 6.19 13.39
C THR A 735 23.94 4.84 13.61
N LYS A 736 22.67 4.70 13.19
CA LYS A 736 21.87 3.49 13.43
C LYS A 736 21.96 2.55 12.24
N VAL A 737 22.57 1.38 12.41
CA VAL A 737 22.69 0.35 11.36
C VAL A 737 21.44 -0.52 11.38
N VAL A 738 20.72 -0.55 10.25
CA VAL A 738 19.38 -1.16 10.14
C VAL A 738 19.35 -2.42 9.28
N ARG A 739 20.49 -2.84 8.71
CA ARG A 739 20.54 -3.81 7.60
C ARG A 739 21.17 -5.16 7.95
N ASN A 740 22.33 -5.16 8.59
CA ASN A 740 23.12 -6.38 8.78
C ASN A 740 22.72 -7.11 10.07
N ALA A 741 22.64 -8.45 10.02
CA ALA A 741 22.48 -9.28 11.20
C ALA A 741 23.60 -9.05 12.23
N ASN A 742 23.31 -9.35 13.50
CA ASN A 742 24.16 -8.99 14.63
C ASN A 742 25.59 -9.56 14.53
N SER A 743 25.75 -10.83 14.14
CA SER A 743 27.07 -11.44 13.90
C SER A 743 27.87 -10.73 12.83
N ILE A 744 27.25 -10.40 11.70
CA ILE A 744 27.86 -9.66 10.59
C ILE A 744 28.23 -8.24 11.03
N TYR A 745 27.33 -7.55 11.75
CA TYR A 745 27.61 -6.23 12.30
C TYR A 745 28.80 -6.24 13.26
N ARG A 746 28.88 -7.21 14.19
CA ARG A 746 30.03 -7.34 15.10
C ARG A 746 31.33 -7.50 14.31
N TYR A 747 31.34 -8.38 13.31
CA TYR A 747 32.49 -8.58 12.43
C TYR A 747 32.89 -7.29 11.68
N ILE A 748 31.92 -6.56 11.12
CA ILE A 748 32.16 -5.28 10.44
C ILE A 748 32.69 -4.24 11.44
N LYS A 749 32.07 -4.11 12.62
CA LYS A 749 32.45 -3.16 13.67
C LYS A 749 33.89 -3.36 14.13
N GLU A 750 34.28 -4.60 14.41
CA GLU A 750 35.66 -4.94 14.78
C GLU A 750 36.66 -4.50 13.69
N ASN A 751 36.36 -4.79 12.42
CA ASN A 751 37.22 -4.36 11.32
C ASN A 751 37.27 -2.84 11.16
N MET A 752 36.14 -2.14 11.30
CA MET A 752 36.06 -0.69 11.26
C MET A 752 36.87 -0.03 12.39
N GLU A 753 36.77 -0.54 13.61
CA GLU A 753 37.57 -0.06 14.75
C GLU A 753 39.06 -0.23 14.49
N MET A 754 39.47 -1.34 13.86
CA MET A 754 40.88 -1.56 13.50
C MET A 754 41.36 -0.60 12.40
N ILE A 755 40.52 -0.28 11.41
CA ILE A 755 40.82 0.72 10.37
C ILE A 755 41.03 2.10 11.02
N VAL A 756 40.16 2.51 11.94
CA VAL A 756 40.26 3.82 12.60
C VAL A 756 41.46 3.91 13.55
N LYS A 757 41.76 2.84 14.30
CA LYS A 757 42.93 2.77 15.20
C LYS A 757 44.26 2.79 14.45
N ARG A 758 44.31 2.22 13.24
CA ARG A 758 45.52 2.10 12.41
C ARG A 758 45.19 2.46 10.95
N PRO A 759 44.96 3.74 10.65
CA PRO A 759 44.57 4.17 9.31
C PRO A 759 45.75 4.01 8.35
N THR A 760 45.55 3.20 7.31
CA THR A 760 46.50 2.98 6.21
C THR A 760 46.22 3.88 5.00
N LEU A 761 45.00 4.42 4.94
CA LEU A 761 44.53 5.37 3.94
C LEU A 761 44.36 6.76 4.58
N ASN A 762 44.37 7.81 3.74
CA ASN A 762 44.03 9.15 4.17
C ASN A 762 42.50 9.25 4.39
N ILE A 763 42.06 8.93 5.62
CA ILE A 763 40.66 8.97 6.03
C ILE A 763 40.48 9.92 7.21
N PRO A 764 39.28 10.50 7.42
CA PRO A 764 39.02 11.40 8.55
C PRO A 764 38.86 10.64 9.87
N SER A 765 39.95 10.07 10.40
CA SER A 765 39.93 9.14 11.53
C SER A 765 39.22 9.67 12.77
N ARG A 766 39.47 10.92 13.19
CA ARG A 766 38.83 11.51 14.38
C ARG A 766 37.30 11.55 14.25
N ARG A 767 36.78 11.95 13.08
CA ARG A 767 35.34 12.00 12.83
C ARG A 767 34.73 10.59 12.74
N LEU A 768 35.46 9.65 12.14
CA LEU A 768 35.02 8.25 12.06
C LEU A 768 35.02 7.56 13.43
N GLU A 769 35.96 7.92 14.31
CA GLU A 769 35.99 7.45 15.71
C GLU A 769 34.73 7.91 16.46
N GLU A 770 34.40 9.19 16.39
CA GLU A 770 33.17 9.73 16.99
C GLU A 770 31.90 9.06 16.41
N LEU A 771 31.88 8.81 15.10
CA LEU A 771 30.78 8.13 14.42
C LEU A 771 30.63 6.68 14.92
N LEU A 772 31.73 5.93 15.04
CA LEU A 772 31.73 4.55 15.53
C LEU A 772 31.38 4.45 17.01
N CYS A 773 31.82 5.40 17.84
CA CYS A 773 31.44 5.45 19.25
C CYS A 773 29.93 5.62 19.44
N ARG A 774 29.27 6.38 18.56
CA ARG A 774 27.82 6.60 18.57
C ARG A 774 27.03 5.51 17.84
N ALA A 775 27.71 4.60 17.15
CA ALA A 775 27.08 3.62 16.29
C ALA A 775 26.38 2.52 17.09
N THR A 776 25.12 2.28 16.75
CA THR A 776 24.33 1.21 17.35
C THR A 776 23.82 0.28 16.25
N CYS A 777 23.80 -1.01 16.55
CA CYS A 777 23.12 -2.00 15.72
C CYS A 777 21.75 -2.26 16.31
N SER A 778 20.74 -2.06 15.48
CA SER A 778 19.35 -2.22 15.87
C SER A 778 18.75 -3.51 15.32
N HIS A 779 19.57 -4.51 14.96
CA HIS A 779 19.11 -5.79 14.43
C HIS A 779 19.09 -6.85 15.54
N ALA A 780 17.94 -7.47 15.75
CA ALA A 780 17.77 -8.56 16.72
C ALA A 780 18.21 -9.94 16.16
N VAL A 781 18.28 -10.08 14.83
CA VAL A 781 18.67 -11.33 14.17
C VAL A 781 20.14 -11.65 14.39
N GLN A 782 20.45 -12.87 14.82
CA GLN A 782 21.84 -13.27 15.06
C GLN A 782 22.64 -13.40 13.77
N GLY A 783 22.09 -14.02 12.71
CA GLY A 783 22.77 -14.30 11.44
C GLY A 783 23.98 -15.25 11.58
N CYS A 784 24.75 -15.42 10.51
CA CYS A 784 25.97 -16.24 10.52
C CYS A 784 27.14 -15.57 9.78
N VAL A 785 28.35 -15.72 10.32
CA VAL A 785 29.62 -15.37 9.67
C VAL A 785 30.52 -16.60 9.68
N GLU A 786 30.81 -17.16 8.51
CA GLU A 786 31.77 -18.24 8.34
C GLU A 786 33.00 -17.73 7.59
N VAL A 787 34.19 -17.97 8.13
CA VAL A 787 35.45 -17.64 7.47
C VAL A 787 36.22 -18.94 7.20
N LYS A 788 36.59 -19.17 5.94
CA LYS A 788 37.41 -20.29 5.48
C LYS A 788 38.74 -19.75 4.96
N TYR A 789 39.83 -20.42 5.34
CA TYR A 789 41.19 -20.06 4.94
C TYR A 789 41.82 -21.18 4.11
N ASN A 790 42.73 -20.82 3.20
CA ASN A 790 43.64 -21.73 2.51
C ASN A 790 42.94 -22.83 1.67
N LEU A 791 41.80 -22.50 1.05
CA LEU A 791 41.14 -23.39 0.09
C LEU A 791 41.74 -23.19 -1.31
N ASP A 792 42.04 -24.30 -1.99
CA ASP A 792 42.42 -24.24 -3.40
C ASP A 792 41.20 -23.87 -4.28
N ARG A 793 41.45 -23.48 -5.53
CA ARG A 793 40.39 -22.99 -6.42
C ARG A 793 39.23 -23.99 -6.58
N LYS A 794 39.51 -25.31 -6.58
CA LYS A 794 38.48 -26.35 -6.65
C LYS A 794 37.71 -26.47 -5.34
N GLY A 795 38.39 -26.41 -4.21
CA GLY A 795 37.79 -26.42 -2.87
C GLY A 795 36.85 -25.24 -2.64
N ILE A 796 37.25 -24.03 -3.07
CA ILE A 796 36.39 -22.83 -3.01
C ILE A 796 35.09 -23.06 -3.77
N VAL A 797 35.19 -23.51 -5.02
CA VAL A 797 34.02 -23.74 -5.89
C VAL A 797 33.10 -24.81 -5.30
N LYS A 798 33.67 -25.90 -4.80
CA LYS A 798 32.91 -26.99 -4.17
C LYS A 798 32.16 -26.50 -2.93
N TYR A 799 32.83 -25.73 -2.06
CA TYR A 799 32.24 -25.16 -0.85
C TYR A 799 31.08 -24.20 -1.19
N VAL A 800 31.31 -23.25 -2.09
CA VAL A 800 30.27 -22.28 -2.50
C VAL A 800 29.05 -22.99 -3.08
N ALA A 801 29.26 -24.00 -3.95
CA ALA A 801 28.17 -24.78 -4.53
C ALA A 801 27.38 -25.59 -3.49
N GLU A 802 28.05 -26.22 -2.52
CA GLU A 802 27.40 -26.98 -1.44
C GLU A 802 26.58 -26.09 -0.50
N CYS A 803 27.11 -24.93 -0.14
CA CYS A 803 26.39 -23.95 0.67
C CYS A 803 25.17 -23.41 -0.10
N CYS A 804 25.33 -23.02 -1.36
CA CYS A 804 24.20 -22.56 -2.19
C CYS A 804 23.10 -23.61 -2.27
N HIS A 805 23.43 -24.87 -2.54
CA HIS A 805 22.46 -25.98 -2.55
C HIS A 805 21.72 -26.13 -1.22
N THR A 806 22.45 -25.99 -0.11
CA THR A 806 21.87 -26.08 1.24
C THR A 806 20.91 -24.92 1.51
N TYR A 807 21.23 -23.70 1.07
CA TYR A 807 20.34 -22.56 1.21
C TYR A 807 19.09 -22.70 0.34
N LEU A 808 19.22 -23.15 -0.90
CA LEU A 808 18.06 -23.41 -1.76
C LEU A 808 17.13 -24.47 -1.15
N LYS A 809 17.69 -25.54 -0.56
CA LYS A 809 16.91 -26.55 0.20
C LYS A 809 16.21 -25.99 1.44
N LYS A 810 16.77 -24.95 2.07
CA LYS A 810 16.16 -24.23 3.19
C LYS A 810 15.08 -23.22 2.74
N GLY A 811 14.81 -23.11 1.44
CA GLY A 811 13.75 -22.27 0.89
C GLY A 811 14.17 -20.86 0.45
N TYR A 812 15.48 -20.58 0.42
CA TYR A 812 16.03 -19.39 -0.22
C TYR A 812 15.96 -19.51 -1.74
N SER A 813 15.90 -18.37 -2.44
CA SER A 813 15.87 -18.31 -3.89
C SER A 813 17.24 -17.92 -4.47
N GLU A 814 17.47 -18.19 -5.76
CA GLU A 814 18.76 -17.88 -6.40
C GLU A 814 19.11 -16.39 -6.33
N LYS A 815 18.09 -15.52 -6.41
CA LYS A 815 18.23 -14.06 -6.29
C LYS A 815 18.70 -13.59 -4.92
N ASP A 816 18.54 -14.40 -3.87
CA ASP A 816 18.95 -14.07 -2.49
C ASP A 816 20.47 -14.20 -2.29
N ILE A 817 21.20 -14.73 -3.27
CA ILE A 817 22.61 -15.11 -3.18
C ILE A 817 23.47 -14.24 -4.10
N ALA A 818 24.56 -13.69 -3.54
CA ALA A 818 25.64 -13.08 -4.31
C ALA A 818 26.99 -13.73 -4.01
N ILE A 819 27.79 -13.91 -5.05
CA ILE A 819 29.19 -14.36 -5.01
C ILE A 819 30.03 -13.19 -5.50
N LEU A 820 30.86 -12.65 -4.61
CA LEU A 820 31.65 -11.45 -4.84
C LEU A 820 33.13 -11.82 -4.86
N CYS A 821 33.78 -11.63 -6.01
CA CYS A 821 35.24 -11.78 -6.13
C CYS A 821 35.95 -10.44 -5.98
N TYR A 822 37.23 -10.44 -5.60
CA TYR A 822 37.97 -9.19 -5.40
C TYR A 822 38.07 -8.35 -6.69
N SER A 823 38.27 -8.97 -7.86
CA SER A 823 38.34 -8.26 -9.14
C SER A 823 37.55 -8.91 -10.29
N ASP A 824 37.34 -8.15 -11.37
CA ASP A 824 36.66 -8.62 -12.58
C ASP A 824 37.46 -9.74 -13.29
N GLU A 825 38.78 -9.76 -13.16
CA GLU A 825 39.65 -10.84 -13.65
C GLU A 825 39.35 -12.15 -12.91
N GLU A 826 39.17 -12.09 -11.59
CA GLU A 826 38.82 -13.25 -10.79
C GLU A 826 37.40 -13.73 -11.09
N VAL A 827 36.44 -12.81 -11.27
CA VAL A 827 35.09 -13.16 -11.74
C VAL A 827 35.18 -14.01 -13.02
N LYS A 828 35.99 -13.58 -14.01
CA LYS A 828 36.19 -14.34 -15.25
C LYS A 828 36.83 -15.71 -15.00
N ALA A 829 37.80 -15.79 -14.08
CA ALA A 829 38.49 -17.04 -13.73
C ALA A 829 37.56 -18.06 -13.05
N TYR A 830 36.72 -17.61 -12.10
CA TYR A 830 35.81 -18.47 -11.36
C TYR A 830 34.54 -18.81 -12.14
N ARG A 831 34.08 -17.95 -13.06
CA ARG A 831 32.80 -18.13 -13.77
C ARG A 831 32.66 -19.49 -14.43
N LYS A 832 33.65 -19.92 -15.22
CA LYS A 832 33.57 -21.21 -15.96
C LYS A 832 33.47 -22.41 -15.01
N ILE A 833 34.20 -22.36 -13.90
CA ILE A 833 34.30 -23.47 -12.95
C ILE A 833 33.06 -23.53 -12.07
N LEU A 834 32.59 -22.36 -11.58
CA LEU A 834 31.34 -22.25 -10.81
C LEU A 834 30.13 -22.69 -11.64
N VAL A 835 30.00 -22.24 -12.90
CA VAL A 835 28.87 -22.65 -13.76
C VAL A 835 28.82 -24.17 -13.94
N SER A 836 29.97 -24.82 -14.11
CA SER A 836 30.03 -26.28 -14.25
C SER A 836 29.58 -27.01 -12.97
N GLU A 837 30.05 -26.56 -11.80
CA GLU A 837 29.74 -27.20 -10.52
C GLU A 837 28.32 -26.90 -10.04
N MET A 838 27.82 -25.69 -10.30
CA MET A 838 26.46 -25.27 -9.93
C MET A 838 25.40 -25.99 -10.77
N LYS A 839 25.66 -26.22 -12.06
CA LYS A 839 24.78 -27.01 -12.93
C LYS A 839 24.73 -28.48 -12.53
N SER A 840 25.86 -29.08 -12.16
CA SER A 840 25.90 -30.50 -11.80
C SER A 840 25.16 -30.83 -10.50
N LYS A 841 25.12 -29.89 -9.54
CA LYS A 841 24.50 -30.11 -8.23
C LYS A 841 23.07 -29.63 -8.11
N SER A 842 22.72 -28.47 -8.70
CA SER A 842 21.46 -27.80 -8.34
C SER A 842 20.82 -26.97 -9.47
N ASN A 843 21.29 -27.09 -10.73
CA ASN A 843 20.80 -26.31 -11.89
C ASN A 843 20.77 -24.77 -11.70
N ILE A 844 21.62 -24.22 -10.81
CA ILE A 844 21.65 -22.78 -10.49
C ILE A 844 22.17 -21.97 -11.67
N LEU A 845 21.49 -20.87 -11.98
CA LEU A 845 21.89 -19.94 -13.02
C LEU A 845 22.75 -18.82 -12.43
N LEU A 846 23.91 -18.58 -13.06
CA LEU A 846 24.83 -17.49 -12.67
C LEU A 846 24.75 -16.33 -13.64
N GLY A 847 24.30 -15.19 -13.13
CA GLY A 847 24.24 -13.91 -13.85
C GLY A 847 25.31 -12.92 -13.40
N LYS A 848 25.57 -11.91 -14.24
CA LYS A 848 26.19 -10.66 -13.80
C LYS A 848 25.10 -9.66 -13.45
N MET A 849 25.42 -8.63 -12.67
CA MET A 849 24.50 -7.50 -12.48
C MET A 849 24.43 -6.65 -13.75
N GLU A 850 23.37 -6.84 -14.51
CA GLU A 850 23.05 -6.10 -15.75
C GLU A 850 21.55 -5.78 -15.78
N GLY A 851 21.18 -4.54 -15.41
CA GLY A 851 19.97 -3.79 -15.80
C GLY A 851 18.54 -4.42 -15.78
N GLY A 852 18.32 -5.68 -15.41
CA GLY A 852 17.06 -6.41 -15.56
C GLY A 852 16.56 -7.12 -14.29
N LEU A 853 15.43 -7.84 -14.42
CA LEU A 853 14.78 -8.61 -13.34
C LEU A 853 15.75 -9.63 -12.72
N GLU A 854 15.92 -9.52 -11.41
CA GLU A 854 16.88 -10.25 -10.59
C GLU A 854 16.39 -11.68 -10.31
N GLU A 855 16.50 -12.59 -11.29
CA GLU A 855 16.01 -13.97 -11.15
C GLU A 855 17.10 -15.01 -10.85
N HIS A 856 18.38 -14.61 -10.87
CA HIS A 856 19.52 -15.53 -10.83
C HIS A 856 20.53 -15.18 -9.73
N THR A 857 21.38 -16.15 -9.35
CA THR A 857 22.51 -15.92 -8.45
C THR A 857 23.56 -15.03 -9.11
N ILE A 858 24.04 -14.04 -8.37
CA ILE A 858 24.95 -13.02 -8.90
C ILE A 858 26.40 -13.43 -8.69
N LEU A 859 27.21 -13.31 -9.76
CA LEU A 859 28.66 -13.40 -9.69
C LEU A 859 29.26 -12.09 -10.23
N ASP A 860 29.79 -11.25 -9.35
CA ASP A 860 30.36 -9.95 -9.72
C ASP A 860 31.57 -9.58 -8.84
N SER A 861 32.23 -8.46 -9.15
CA SER A 861 33.31 -7.95 -8.31
C SER A 861 32.78 -7.10 -7.15
N ILE A 862 33.54 -7.07 -6.05
CA ILE A 862 33.21 -6.28 -4.85
C ILE A 862 32.96 -4.81 -5.20
N ARG A 863 33.76 -4.25 -6.12
CA ARG A 863 33.63 -2.86 -6.56
C ARG A 863 32.33 -2.60 -7.33
N ARG A 864 32.00 -3.46 -8.30
CA ARG A 864 30.77 -3.31 -9.10
C ARG A 864 29.50 -3.49 -8.27
N PHE A 865 29.57 -4.30 -7.21
CA PHE A 865 28.46 -4.56 -6.30
C PHE A 865 28.35 -3.52 -5.15
N ALA A 866 29.18 -2.47 -5.13
CA ALA A 866 29.12 -1.45 -4.09
C ALA A 866 27.82 -0.63 -4.17
N GLY A 867 27.19 -0.45 -3.02
CA GLY A 867 25.85 0.13 -2.88
C GLY A 867 24.69 -0.88 -2.95
N LEU A 868 24.97 -2.12 -3.37
CA LEU A 868 23.97 -3.20 -3.45
C LEU A 868 24.07 -4.18 -2.26
N GLU A 869 23.11 -5.10 -2.14
CA GLU A 869 23.00 -6.05 -1.04
C GLU A 869 22.26 -7.34 -1.42
N ARG A 870 22.50 -8.42 -0.65
CA ARG A 870 21.80 -9.70 -0.72
C ARG A 870 21.66 -10.36 0.65
N SER A 871 20.70 -11.27 0.79
CA SER A 871 20.49 -12.05 2.02
C SER A 871 21.71 -12.89 2.37
N ILE A 872 22.33 -13.52 1.37
CA ILE A 872 23.49 -14.41 1.51
C ILE A 872 24.61 -13.92 0.59
N VAL A 873 25.81 -13.74 1.13
CA VAL A 873 26.98 -13.31 0.35
C VAL A 873 28.17 -14.23 0.58
N PHE A 874 28.79 -14.64 -0.52
CA PHE A 874 30.08 -15.32 -0.57
C PHE A 874 31.16 -14.34 -1.04
N GLY A 875 32.08 -13.96 -0.16
CA GLY A 875 33.26 -13.17 -0.50
C GLY A 875 34.45 -14.04 -0.81
N ILE A 876 34.92 -14.03 -2.06
CA ILE A 876 36.15 -14.70 -2.48
C ILE A 876 37.25 -13.65 -2.55
N ILE A 877 38.20 -13.72 -1.63
CA ILE A 877 39.33 -12.80 -1.53
C ILE A 877 40.61 -13.61 -1.77
N PRO A 878 41.46 -13.23 -2.73
CA PRO A 878 42.70 -13.97 -2.98
C PRO A 878 43.70 -13.78 -1.84
N GLN A 879 44.53 -14.80 -1.64
CA GLN A 879 45.60 -14.81 -0.63
C GLN A 879 46.58 -13.62 -0.80
N SER A 880 46.78 -13.18 -2.05
CA SER A 880 47.61 -12.01 -2.37
C SER A 880 46.96 -11.15 -3.45
N PHE A 881 46.93 -9.84 -3.24
CA PHE A 881 46.47 -8.86 -4.22
C PHE A 881 47.15 -7.49 -4.03
N PRO A 882 47.09 -6.61 -5.04
CA PRO A 882 47.71 -5.29 -4.97
C PRO A 882 47.19 -4.46 -3.79
N PHE A 883 48.11 -3.86 -3.04
CA PHE A 883 47.80 -3.01 -1.87
C PHE A 883 47.11 -3.73 -0.72
N GLN A 884 47.22 -5.05 -0.61
CA GLN A 884 46.64 -5.85 0.48
C GLN A 884 46.95 -5.27 1.88
N GLU A 885 48.20 -4.89 2.13
CA GLU A 885 48.60 -4.26 3.41
C GLU A 885 47.86 -2.95 3.70
N LYS A 886 47.42 -2.24 2.65
CA LYS A 886 46.74 -0.94 2.78
C LYS A 886 45.22 -1.06 2.85
N ILE A 887 44.59 -1.98 2.12
CA ILE A 887 43.12 -1.96 1.93
C ILE A 887 42.39 -3.25 2.29
N LEU A 888 43.08 -4.31 2.76
CA LEU A 888 42.44 -5.59 3.09
C LEU A 888 41.25 -5.44 4.03
N ARG A 889 41.41 -4.67 5.11
CA ARG A 889 40.32 -4.47 6.09
C ARG A 889 39.13 -3.73 5.49
N ASN A 890 39.38 -2.70 4.68
CA ASN A 890 38.31 -1.98 3.99
C ASN A 890 37.57 -2.87 3.00
N ILE A 891 38.28 -3.78 2.32
CA ILE A 891 37.66 -4.78 1.44
C ILE A 891 36.79 -5.72 2.26
N LEU A 892 37.28 -6.25 3.39
CA LEU A 892 36.49 -7.11 4.28
C LEU A 892 35.20 -6.41 4.76
N VAL A 893 35.30 -5.15 5.17
CA VAL A 893 34.13 -4.31 5.53
C VAL A 893 33.19 -4.15 4.33
N CYS A 894 33.73 -3.87 3.14
CA CYS A 894 32.96 -3.68 1.93
C CYS A 894 32.18 -4.94 1.55
N VAL A 895 32.80 -6.12 1.56
CA VAL A 895 32.13 -7.41 1.27
C VAL A 895 31.10 -7.75 2.34
N ALA A 896 31.52 -7.72 3.61
CA ALA A 896 30.67 -8.13 4.72
C ALA A 896 29.39 -7.30 4.79
N SER A 897 29.49 -6.00 4.49
CA SER A 897 28.33 -5.11 4.48
C SER A 897 27.24 -5.43 3.45
N ARG A 898 27.57 -6.21 2.41
CA ARG A 898 26.62 -6.60 1.36
C ARG A 898 25.70 -7.74 1.81
N ALA A 899 26.03 -8.40 2.92
CA ALA A 899 25.29 -9.52 3.46
C ALA A 899 24.28 -9.06 4.52
N ASN A 900 22.99 -9.37 4.32
CA ASN A 900 21.96 -9.05 5.29
C ASN A 900 21.89 -10.13 6.41
N LEU A 901 21.94 -11.43 6.06
CA LEU A 901 21.73 -12.54 7.01
C LEU A 901 22.93 -13.47 7.18
N ASN A 902 23.53 -13.93 6.07
CA ASN A 902 24.62 -14.91 6.10
C ASN A 902 25.82 -14.43 5.27
N LEU A 903 27.00 -14.48 5.88
CA LEU A 903 28.26 -14.11 5.25
C LEU A 903 29.22 -15.30 5.26
N HIS A 904 29.72 -15.65 4.08
CA HIS A 904 30.80 -16.61 3.91
C HIS A 904 32.01 -15.89 3.32
N LEU A 905 33.12 -15.84 4.04
CA LEU A 905 34.38 -15.30 3.55
C LEU A 905 35.35 -16.44 3.26
N VAL A 906 35.92 -16.43 2.07
CA VAL A 906 36.91 -17.42 1.63
C VAL A 906 38.18 -16.65 1.26
N ILE A 907 39.23 -16.84 2.06
CA ILE A 907 40.48 -16.07 2.06
C ILE A 907 41.68 -16.97 1.72
#